data_AF-A0A976DJC4-F1
#
_entry.id   AF-A0A976DJC4-F1
#
_cell.length_a   1.000
_cell.length_b   1.000
_cell.length_c   1.000
_cell.angle_alpha   90.00
_cell.angle_beta   90.00
_cell.angle_gamma   90.00
#
_symmetry.space_group_name_H-M   'P 1'
#
loop_
_entity.id
_entity.type
_entity.pdbx_description
1 polymer ?
#
loop_
_entity_poly.entity_id
_entity_poly.type
_entity_poly.pdbx_seq_one_letter_code
_entity_poly.pdbx_strand_id
1 'polypeptide(L)'
;MTINSRFFLSTRRPLRWFMAHCIAIAAATTISAAALAQASNCPLSVTATGAPRFGLDGLIMTRFALGMRGPTLYERVGSVAGVANSESNVGTTLARLDVDKDGLFTTIDATVLARYMAGFRNAALVRGLSIENNVAPPNAASITSYIEGGCVLSTPSFTSKQAAARLLQQGTWGASNAEITATSNLTPDAWITDQFTKPRSLYTPYAETLIAQNKVAGNPRCNQLDSGCPWAVHGPMFYKMALEGQDQLRQRVTNALLQTLVVSIGNNVLLDSGTGVASYLDTISKRVFEDPSAEVGVDGVSRTTGSFRKLLRDITLHPAMGVYLDMLGSSFEVPNENFARELLQLFSIGTVMLNNDGTAKLDGAGKPIATYDEPAVQGFAKAFTGWHFANQPMSDEPWLFYWPIARWTEPMTPWTGRRCPQDGRWPQGTTDATCPAGSPTGCWCKVTGTHAALSYPPPHNTDSKSLLQYANAPFATLPAGQSAEQDLEQAIDNVFNHPNVGPFIVRQLIQRMVTSNPTPAYVNDIANVFNNNGSNQRGDIKSVVRAILLHSEARSATAAAQISFGKLREPIIKFLQLHRAFGATASSGYYDIWDIGGVENVGQSPLKAPSVFNYYHPDFAPSGAMTYGALPLQGPEFEIASTSSVAGFADFVKWGVIGGFNYPDIKAGDSDEVVTFKRARHIAPNHAPYLSGATPLADNPTALVNDLDLLLTANNLKPGFKANLIAMAGGITRSDINEQRQQRLAAVLWQIIQSADYAIQR
;
A
#
# COMPACT_ATOMS: atom_id res chain seq x y z
N MET A 1 -72.19 0.24 -18.58
CA MET A 1 -71.81 1.66 -18.66
C MET A 1 -70.30 1.69 -18.87
N THR A 2 -69.86 2.12 -20.04
CA THR A 2 -68.51 1.88 -20.60
C THR A 2 -67.84 3.23 -20.84
N ILE A 3 -66.64 3.49 -20.31
CA ILE A 3 -65.75 4.59 -20.72
C ILE A 3 -64.31 4.18 -20.35
N ASN A 4 -63.24 4.48 -21.10
CA ASN A 4 -62.94 4.53 -22.53
C ASN A 4 -61.41 4.74 -22.63
N SER A 5 -60.80 4.30 -23.71
CA SER A 5 -59.34 4.29 -23.95
C SER A 5 -58.91 5.18 -25.12
N ARG A 6 -57.62 5.61 -25.13
CA ARG A 6 -56.76 6.08 -26.25
C ARG A 6 -56.82 7.59 -26.60
N PHE A 7 -55.80 8.25 -27.21
CA PHE A 7 -54.32 8.21 -27.29
C PHE A 7 -53.93 9.35 -28.29
N PHE A 8 -52.88 10.13 -28.00
CA PHE A 8 -51.97 10.97 -28.83
C PHE A 8 -52.31 11.46 -30.26
N LEU A 9 -52.00 12.75 -30.54
CA LEU A 9 -51.33 13.24 -31.78
C LEU A 9 -50.89 14.73 -31.71
N SER A 10 -49.77 15.05 -32.39
CA SER A 10 -49.26 16.36 -32.85
C SER A 10 -48.52 17.26 -31.82
N THR A 11 -47.21 17.46 -31.91
CA THR A 11 -46.59 18.44 -32.86
C THR A 11 -45.19 18.01 -33.36
N ARG A 12 -45.00 17.94 -34.69
CA ARG A 12 -43.70 17.83 -35.38
C ARG A 12 -43.32 19.18 -35.98
N ARG A 13 -42.14 19.72 -35.66
CA ARG A 13 -41.24 20.60 -36.48
C ARG A 13 -40.20 21.28 -35.57
N PRO A 14 -38.96 20.76 -35.46
CA PRO A 14 -37.82 21.56 -35.97
C PRO A 14 -36.59 20.76 -36.49
N LEU A 15 -36.66 19.45 -36.75
CA LEU A 15 -35.45 18.65 -37.04
C LEU A 15 -34.85 18.79 -38.46
N ARG A 16 -35.54 19.41 -39.42
CA ARG A 16 -35.08 19.42 -40.83
C ARG A 16 -34.00 20.46 -41.15
N TRP A 17 -33.75 21.43 -40.26
CA TRP A 17 -32.74 22.48 -40.50
C TRP A 17 -31.32 22.05 -40.10
N PHE A 18 -31.17 21.07 -39.20
CA PHE A 18 -29.86 20.70 -38.65
C PHE A 18 -29.02 19.81 -39.60
N MET A 19 -29.66 18.98 -40.43
CA MET A 19 -28.94 18.04 -41.32
C MET A 19 -28.33 18.70 -42.56
N ALA A 20 -28.85 19.83 -43.05
CA ALA A 20 -28.44 20.40 -44.33
C ALA A 20 -27.11 21.18 -44.29
N HIS A 21 -26.68 21.68 -43.13
CA HIS A 21 -25.44 22.45 -43.00
C HIS A 21 -24.20 21.62 -42.60
N CYS A 22 -24.35 20.32 -42.30
CA CYS A 22 -23.24 19.49 -41.80
C CYS A 22 -22.41 18.81 -42.92
N ILE A 23 -22.75 18.97 -44.20
CA ILE A 23 -22.09 18.25 -45.31
C ILE A 23 -20.90 19.04 -45.92
N ALA A 24 -20.66 20.29 -45.55
CA ALA A 24 -19.68 21.15 -46.23
C ALA A 24 -18.33 21.37 -45.49
N ILE A 25 -18.05 20.68 -44.37
CA ILE A 25 -16.77 20.84 -43.65
C ILE A 25 -16.16 19.44 -43.42
N ALA A 26 -15.75 18.80 -44.50
CA ALA A 26 -14.99 17.56 -44.47
C ALA A 26 -13.79 17.68 -45.42
N ALA A 27 -12.87 18.59 -45.12
CA ALA A 27 -11.55 18.60 -45.74
C ALA A 27 -10.54 19.32 -44.83
N ALA A 28 -9.39 18.66 -44.63
CA ALA A 28 -8.15 19.14 -44.02
C ALA A 28 -8.10 19.23 -42.47
N THR A 29 -7.50 18.20 -41.85
CA THR A 29 -6.23 18.28 -41.08
C THR A 29 -5.85 16.87 -40.63
N THR A 30 -4.69 16.39 -41.07
CA THR A 30 -4.08 15.15 -40.61
C THR A 30 -3.59 15.31 -39.17
N ILE A 31 -4.21 14.61 -38.24
CA ILE A 31 -3.76 14.49 -36.85
C ILE A 31 -2.62 13.46 -36.81
N SER A 32 -1.51 13.78 -36.15
CA SER A 32 -0.35 12.89 -36.01
C SER A 32 -0.72 11.61 -35.24
N ALA A 33 -0.05 10.49 -35.55
CA ALA A 33 -0.33 9.18 -34.95
C ALA A 33 -0.26 9.15 -33.41
N ALA A 34 0.38 10.13 -32.77
CA ALA A 34 0.43 10.27 -31.31
C ALA A 34 -0.89 10.79 -30.68
N ALA A 35 -1.69 11.55 -31.41
CA ALA A 35 -2.97 12.08 -30.93
C ALA A 35 -4.16 11.11 -31.12
N LEU A 36 -3.94 9.99 -31.83
CA LEU A 36 -4.92 8.90 -31.97
C LEU A 36 -4.97 7.97 -30.74
N ALA A 37 -3.96 8.00 -29.86
CA ALA A 37 -3.86 7.12 -28.69
C ALA A 37 -4.51 7.65 -27.40
N GLN A 38 -4.90 8.94 -27.32
CA GLN A 38 -5.49 9.55 -26.12
C GLN A 38 -7.03 9.55 -26.10
N ALA A 39 -7.68 8.91 -27.06
CA ALA A 39 -9.13 8.98 -27.18
C ALA A 39 -9.90 7.98 -26.31
N SER A 40 -9.22 7.00 -25.67
CA SER A 40 -9.86 5.97 -24.85
C SER A 40 -10.45 6.48 -23.54
N ASN A 41 -10.18 7.72 -23.13
CA ASN A 41 -10.68 8.31 -21.88
C ASN A 41 -11.62 9.51 -22.06
N CYS A 42 -11.89 9.91 -23.31
CA CYS A 42 -12.84 10.97 -23.61
C CYS A 42 -14.25 10.35 -23.70
N PRO A 43 -15.19 10.69 -22.80
CA PRO A 43 -16.52 10.10 -22.78
C PRO A 43 -17.29 10.37 -24.07
N LEU A 44 -16.86 11.36 -24.87
CA LEU A 44 -17.45 11.67 -26.17
C LEU A 44 -17.18 10.62 -27.26
N SER A 45 -16.20 9.72 -27.10
CA SER A 45 -15.88 8.68 -28.08
C SER A 45 -16.64 7.39 -27.76
N VAL A 46 -17.90 7.33 -28.17
CA VAL A 46 -18.80 6.21 -27.84
C VAL A 46 -18.58 5.01 -28.76
N THR A 47 -17.91 5.18 -29.92
CA THR A 47 -17.45 4.04 -30.72
C THR A 47 -16.15 3.41 -30.20
N ALA A 48 -15.53 3.97 -29.17
CA ALA A 48 -14.27 3.52 -28.57
C ALA A 48 -13.13 3.32 -29.59
N THR A 49 -13.14 4.10 -30.68
CA THR A 49 -12.16 4.02 -31.78
C THR A 49 -11.71 5.42 -32.19
N GLY A 50 -10.49 5.80 -31.81
CA GLY A 50 -9.92 7.11 -32.14
C GLY A 50 -10.68 8.28 -31.52
N ALA A 51 -10.30 9.50 -31.91
CA ALA A 51 -10.89 10.74 -31.40
C ALA A 51 -12.41 10.82 -31.66
N PRO A 52 -13.19 11.44 -30.75
CA PRO A 52 -14.63 11.57 -30.93
C PRO A 52 -14.97 12.29 -32.23
N ARG A 53 -15.89 11.72 -33.01
CA ARG A 53 -16.31 12.25 -34.31
C ARG A 53 -17.70 12.83 -34.20
N PHE A 54 -17.83 14.14 -34.40
CA PHE A 54 -19.12 14.85 -34.40
C PHE A 54 -20.20 14.13 -35.23
N GLY A 55 -19.86 13.72 -36.46
CA GLY A 55 -20.82 13.07 -37.37
C GLY A 55 -21.27 11.67 -36.96
N LEU A 56 -20.41 10.91 -36.27
CA LEU A 56 -20.67 9.50 -35.91
C LEU A 56 -21.11 9.36 -34.46
N ASP A 57 -20.23 9.74 -33.53
CA ASP A 57 -20.46 9.64 -32.09
C ASP A 57 -21.61 10.55 -31.66
N GLY A 58 -21.68 11.76 -32.21
CA GLY A 58 -22.78 12.69 -31.97
C GLY A 58 -24.13 12.16 -32.45
N LEU A 59 -24.15 11.46 -33.59
CA LEU A 59 -25.37 10.84 -34.11
C LEU A 59 -25.84 9.68 -33.24
N ILE A 60 -24.93 8.81 -32.80
CA ILE A 60 -25.23 7.67 -31.92
C ILE A 60 -25.75 8.16 -30.57
N MET A 61 -25.07 9.12 -29.94
CA MET A 61 -25.52 9.74 -28.68
C MET A 61 -26.92 10.36 -28.81
N THR A 62 -27.17 11.11 -29.89
CA THR A 62 -28.48 11.74 -30.12
C THR A 62 -29.59 10.71 -30.27
N ARG A 63 -29.34 9.63 -31.03
CA ARG A 63 -30.31 8.55 -31.21
C ARG A 63 -30.57 7.78 -29.92
N PHE A 64 -29.53 7.54 -29.13
CA PHE A 64 -29.66 6.90 -27.82
C PHE A 64 -30.48 7.77 -26.85
N ALA A 65 -30.24 9.08 -26.82
CA ALA A 65 -31.03 10.03 -26.03
C ALA A 65 -32.50 10.11 -26.47
N LEU A 66 -32.79 9.86 -27.75
CA LEU A 66 -34.15 9.74 -28.29
C LEU A 66 -34.81 8.38 -28.01
N GLY A 67 -34.18 7.52 -27.20
CA GLY A 67 -34.72 6.21 -26.81
C GLY A 67 -34.50 5.10 -27.83
N MET A 68 -33.73 5.32 -28.89
CA MET A 68 -33.39 4.28 -29.87
C MET A 68 -32.38 3.28 -29.28
N ARG A 69 -32.55 2.00 -29.57
CA ARG A 69 -31.76 0.89 -29.02
C ARG A 69 -31.50 -0.18 -30.08
N GLY A 70 -30.48 -1.02 -29.89
CA GLY A 70 -30.17 -2.14 -30.79
C GLY A 70 -29.92 -1.71 -32.24
N PRO A 71 -30.34 -2.50 -33.26
CA PRO A 71 -30.05 -2.22 -34.67
C PRO A 71 -30.49 -0.83 -35.17
N THR A 72 -31.56 -0.27 -34.60
CA THR A 72 -32.07 1.06 -34.98
C THR A 72 -31.12 2.19 -34.60
N LEU A 73 -30.30 1.99 -33.57
CA LEU A 73 -29.28 2.95 -33.14
C LEU A 73 -28.23 3.17 -34.24
N TYR A 74 -27.92 2.11 -34.98
CA TYR A 74 -26.82 2.05 -35.95
C TYR A 74 -27.27 2.13 -37.41
N GLU A 75 -28.58 2.25 -37.67
CA GLU A 75 -29.11 2.24 -39.02
C GLU A 75 -28.50 3.38 -39.85
N ARG A 76 -27.95 3.05 -41.03
CA ARG A 76 -27.33 3.99 -41.99
C ARG A 76 -26.04 4.67 -41.53
N VAL A 77 -25.38 4.12 -40.50
CA VAL A 77 -24.11 4.65 -39.95
C VAL A 77 -22.87 4.09 -40.67
N GLY A 78 -23.04 3.02 -41.48
CA GLY A 78 -21.95 2.36 -42.21
C GLY A 78 -21.16 1.36 -41.35
N SER A 79 -20.30 0.53 -41.97
CA SER A 79 -19.46 -0.43 -41.25
C SER A 79 -18.22 0.28 -40.67
N VAL A 80 -18.31 0.76 -39.44
CA VAL A 80 -17.20 1.38 -38.71
C VAL A 80 -16.85 0.54 -37.48
N ALA A 81 -15.55 0.34 -37.23
CA ALA A 81 -15.06 -0.42 -36.09
C ALA A 81 -15.58 0.16 -34.75
N GLY A 82 -16.10 -0.72 -33.88
CA GLY A 82 -16.60 -0.37 -32.55
C GLY A 82 -18.06 0.10 -32.48
N VAL A 83 -18.74 0.33 -33.61
CA VAL A 83 -20.14 0.79 -33.63
C VAL A 83 -21.10 -0.21 -32.96
N ALA A 84 -20.89 -1.51 -33.16
CA ALA A 84 -21.73 -2.55 -32.55
C ALA A 84 -21.72 -2.55 -31.01
N ASN A 85 -20.68 -1.98 -30.39
CA ASN A 85 -20.52 -1.90 -28.94
C ASN A 85 -20.90 -0.51 -28.39
N SER A 86 -21.27 0.45 -29.24
CA SER A 86 -21.42 1.84 -28.82
C SER A 86 -22.60 2.08 -27.88
N GLU A 87 -23.67 1.29 -27.95
CA GLU A 87 -24.75 1.32 -26.95
C GLU A 87 -24.26 0.91 -25.55
N SER A 88 -23.43 -0.13 -25.47
CA SER A 88 -22.80 -0.55 -24.21
C SER A 88 -21.86 0.53 -23.68
N ASN A 89 -21.07 1.15 -24.56
CA ASN A 89 -20.16 2.24 -24.20
C ASN A 89 -20.90 3.49 -23.71
N VAL A 90 -22.02 3.85 -24.34
CA VAL A 90 -22.89 4.92 -23.83
C VAL A 90 -23.42 4.53 -22.46
N GLY A 91 -23.91 3.30 -22.28
CA GLY A 91 -24.42 2.78 -21.02
C GLY A 91 -23.41 2.82 -19.86
N THR A 92 -22.15 2.46 -20.11
CA THR A 92 -21.09 2.48 -19.07
C THR A 92 -20.53 3.87 -18.79
N THR A 93 -20.83 4.86 -19.63
CA THR A 93 -20.36 6.24 -19.49
C THR A 93 -21.47 7.25 -19.18
N LEU A 94 -22.70 6.80 -18.90
CA LEU A 94 -23.87 7.67 -18.65
C LEU A 94 -23.60 8.78 -17.63
N ALA A 95 -23.02 8.45 -16.48
CA ALA A 95 -22.69 9.42 -15.43
C ALA A 95 -21.64 10.48 -15.86
N ARG A 96 -20.91 10.22 -16.95
CA ARG A 96 -19.92 11.12 -17.57
C ARG A 96 -20.40 11.76 -18.88
N LEU A 97 -21.60 11.41 -19.32
CA LEU A 97 -22.28 12.01 -20.47
C LEU A 97 -23.45 12.92 -20.04
N ASP A 98 -23.96 12.73 -18.83
CA ASP A 98 -24.90 13.62 -18.14
C ASP A 98 -24.19 14.94 -17.75
N VAL A 99 -24.39 15.98 -18.56
CA VAL A 99 -23.67 17.27 -18.43
C VAL A 99 -24.33 18.21 -17.44
N ASP A 100 -25.62 18.04 -17.18
CA ASP A 100 -26.39 18.88 -16.27
C ASP A 100 -26.60 18.24 -14.88
N LYS A 101 -26.17 16.99 -14.71
CA LYS A 101 -26.16 16.20 -13.48
C LYS A 101 -27.54 15.91 -12.93
N ASP A 102 -28.53 15.77 -13.81
CA ASP A 102 -29.89 15.42 -13.42
C ASP A 102 -30.08 13.89 -13.20
N GLY A 103 -29.03 13.10 -13.47
CA GLY A 103 -29.01 11.65 -13.32
C GLY A 103 -29.52 10.89 -14.55
N LEU A 104 -29.87 11.58 -15.63
CA LEU A 104 -30.34 11.02 -16.88
C LEU A 104 -29.46 11.48 -18.06
N PHE A 105 -29.46 10.70 -19.14
CA PHE A 105 -28.86 11.14 -20.40
C PHE A 105 -29.96 11.45 -21.40
N THR A 106 -30.20 12.75 -21.61
CA THR A 106 -31.33 13.30 -22.35
C THR A 106 -30.91 13.92 -23.69
N THR A 107 -31.90 14.42 -24.44
CA THR A 107 -31.62 15.16 -25.69
C THR A 107 -30.89 16.48 -25.45
N ILE A 108 -30.98 17.05 -24.25
CA ILE A 108 -30.25 18.25 -23.85
C ILE A 108 -28.75 17.92 -23.77
N ASP A 109 -28.39 16.84 -23.07
CA ASP A 109 -27.01 16.37 -22.95
C ASP A 109 -26.40 16.07 -24.31
N ALA A 110 -27.10 15.26 -25.12
CA ALA A 110 -26.65 14.92 -26.46
C ALA A 110 -26.46 16.15 -27.35
N THR A 111 -27.33 17.16 -27.24
CA THR A 111 -27.23 18.40 -28.02
C THR A 111 -26.04 19.24 -27.61
N VAL A 112 -25.79 19.38 -26.30
CA VAL A 112 -24.66 20.14 -25.77
C VAL A 112 -23.33 19.49 -26.17
N LEU A 113 -23.22 18.17 -26.03
CA LEU A 113 -22.03 17.40 -26.42
C LEU A 113 -21.80 17.46 -27.94
N ALA A 114 -22.87 17.35 -28.74
CA ALA A 114 -22.79 17.50 -30.19
C ALA A 114 -22.30 18.90 -30.61
N ARG A 115 -22.80 19.97 -29.99
CA ARG A 115 -22.32 21.34 -30.23
C ARG A 115 -20.84 21.48 -29.86
N TYR A 116 -20.41 20.93 -28.74
CA TYR A 116 -19.00 20.97 -28.38
C TYR A 116 -18.11 20.27 -29.41
N MET A 117 -18.51 19.07 -29.87
CA MET A 117 -17.80 18.34 -30.93
C MET A 117 -17.79 19.07 -32.28
N ALA A 118 -18.79 19.90 -32.55
CA ALA A 118 -18.83 20.80 -33.70
C ALA A 118 -18.03 22.10 -33.52
N GLY A 119 -17.31 22.27 -32.40
CA GLY A 119 -16.44 23.41 -32.16
C GLY A 119 -17.08 24.60 -31.41
N PHE A 120 -18.34 24.51 -31.00
CA PHE A 120 -18.98 25.55 -30.20
C PHE A 120 -18.42 25.58 -28.76
N ARG A 121 -18.39 26.76 -28.13
CA ARG A 121 -17.85 26.98 -26.77
C ARG A 121 -18.69 28.00 -26.00
N ASN A 122 -18.57 28.04 -24.67
CA ASN A 122 -19.20 29.03 -23.79
C ASN A 122 -20.73 29.12 -24.01
N ALA A 123 -21.28 30.35 -24.03
CA ALA A 123 -22.71 30.61 -24.19
C ALA A 123 -23.31 30.02 -25.49
N ALA A 124 -22.49 29.69 -26.49
CA ALA A 124 -22.96 29.03 -27.71
C ALA A 124 -23.36 27.56 -27.49
N LEU A 125 -22.87 26.91 -26.43
CA LEU A 125 -23.21 25.51 -26.09
C LEU A 125 -24.68 25.38 -25.68
N VAL A 126 -25.21 26.36 -24.95
CA VAL A 126 -26.56 26.30 -24.35
C VAL A 126 -27.58 27.22 -25.03
N ARG A 127 -27.17 27.96 -26.07
CA ARG A 127 -28.03 28.93 -26.76
C ARG A 127 -29.29 28.24 -27.32
N GLY A 128 -30.45 28.77 -26.98
CA GLY A 128 -31.75 28.32 -27.51
C GLY A 128 -32.23 26.96 -26.98
N LEU A 129 -31.64 26.43 -25.90
CA LEU A 129 -32.18 25.27 -25.19
C LEU A 129 -33.29 25.74 -24.22
N SER A 130 -34.45 25.09 -24.26
CA SER A 130 -35.58 25.33 -23.34
C SER A 130 -36.03 24.00 -22.74
N ILE A 131 -36.38 24.01 -21.45
CA ILE A 131 -36.47 22.83 -20.59
C ILE A 131 -37.92 22.35 -20.52
N GLU A 132 -38.13 21.04 -20.59
CA GLU A 132 -39.31 20.38 -20.02
C GLU A 132 -38.97 20.02 -18.56
N ASN A 133 -39.81 20.40 -17.59
CA ASN A 133 -39.80 19.92 -16.18
C ASN A 133 -38.93 20.66 -15.12
N ASN A 134 -38.91 22.01 -15.09
CA ASN A 134 -38.51 22.79 -13.88
C ASN A 134 -37.08 22.60 -13.32
N VAL A 135 -36.16 21.94 -14.04
CA VAL A 135 -34.71 22.00 -13.73
C VAL A 135 -34.15 23.32 -14.28
N ALA A 136 -33.15 23.92 -13.64
CA ALA A 136 -32.48 25.11 -14.20
C ALA A 136 -31.58 24.70 -15.38
N PRO A 137 -31.52 25.48 -16.48
CA PRO A 137 -30.70 25.10 -17.63
C PRO A 137 -29.23 25.06 -17.19
N PRO A 138 -28.44 24.09 -17.67
CA PRO A 138 -27.05 23.98 -17.25
C PRO A 138 -26.27 25.25 -17.62
N ASN A 139 -25.43 25.70 -16.69
CA ASN A 139 -24.62 26.90 -16.89
C ASN A 139 -23.50 26.62 -17.92
N ALA A 140 -23.37 27.51 -18.91
CA ALA A 140 -22.35 27.44 -19.94
C ALA A 140 -20.91 27.27 -19.42
N ALA A 141 -20.57 27.91 -18.29
CA ALA A 141 -19.24 27.81 -17.68
C ALA A 141 -19.01 26.42 -17.06
N SER A 142 -20.02 25.90 -16.36
CA SER A 142 -19.99 24.57 -15.74
C SER A 142 -19.90 23.46 -16.78
N ILE A 143 -20.65 23.58 -17.89
CA ILE A 143 -20.59 22.65 -19.01
C ILE A 143 -19.22 22.71 -19.68
N THR A 144 -18.70 23.91 -19.96
CA THR A 144 -17.40 24.05 -20.61
C THR A 144 -16.32 23.37 -19.77
N SER A 145 -16.31 23.61 -18.46
CA SER A 145 -15.40 22.96 -17.52
C SER A 145 -15.61 21.44 -17.43
N TYR A 146 -16.86 20.95 -17.48
CA TYR A 146 -17.19 19.53 -17.48
C TYR A 146 -16.65 18.83 -18.74
N ILE A 147 -16.91 19.41 -19.92
CA ILE A 147 -16.52 18.79 -21.19
C ILE A 147 -15.01 18.88 -21.39
N GLU A 148 -14.40 20.02 -21.05
CA GLU A 148 -12.94 20.17 -21.06
C GLU A 148 -12.32 19.17 -20.07
N GLY A 149 -12.80 19.09 -18.83
CA GLY A 149 -12.34 18.13 -17.82
C GLY A 149 -12.57 16.65 -18.17
N GLY A 150 -13.48 16.37 -19.10
CA GLY A 150 -13.74 15.03 -19.64
C GLY A 150 -12.93 14.67 -20.89
N CYS A 151 -12.44 15.65 -21.66
CA CYS A 151 -11.77 15.43 -22.96
C CYS A 151 -10.48 16.24 -23.15
N VAL A 152 -9.73 16.54 -22.08
CA VAL A 152 -8.47 17.26 -22.19
C VAL A 152 -7.43 16.46 -23.01
N LEU A 153 -7.28 16.79 -24.30
CA LEU A 153 -6.09 16.52 -25.11
C LEU A 153 -5.01 17.57 -24.78
N SER A 154 -4.50 17.48 -23.56
CA SER A 154 -3.29 18.14 -23.01
C SER A 154 -3.29 17.95 -21.49
N THR A 155 -2.80 16.81 -21.01
CA THR A 155 -2.66 16.57 -19.57
C THR A 155 -1.77 17.65 -18.94
N PRO A 156 -2.26 18.49 -18.01
CA PRO A 156 -1.34 19.31 -17.23
C PRO A 156 -0.52 18.37 -16.32
N SER A 157 0.77 18.65 -16.19
CA SER A 157 1.61 18.16 -15.09
C SER A 157 0.98 18.56 -13.73
N PHE A 158 1.58 18.16 -12.60
CA PHE A 158 1.13 18.70 -11.30
C PHE A 158 0.93 20.21 -11.40
N THR A 159 -0.24 20.71 -11.01
CA THR A 159 -0.58 22.13 -11.07
C THR A 159 0.30 22.99 -10.17
N SER A 160 1.07 22.36 -9.26
CA SER A 160 2.07 23.00 -8.40
C SER A 160 3.07 22.00 -7.81
N LYS A 161 4.26 22.47 -7.42
CA LYS A 161 5.23 21.69 -6.61
C LYS A 161 4.63 21.18 -5.29
N GLN A 162 3.64 21.88 -4.74
CA GLN A 162 2.91 21.45 -3.54
C GLN A 162 2.18 20.13 -3.75
N ALA A 163 1.47 19.97 -4.88
CA ALA A 163 0.76 18.74 -5.17
C ALA A 163 1.72 17.55 -5.38
N ALA A 164 2.89 17.80 -5.98
CA ALA A 164 3.96 16.81 -6.11
C ALA A 164 4.54 16.43 -4.74
N ALA A 165 4.87 17.41 -3.89
CA ALA A 165 5.37 17.18 -2.54
C ALA A 165 4.37 16.36 -1.70
N ARG A 166 3.07 16.66 -1.78
CA ARG A 166 2.02 15.89 -1.12
C ARG A 166 1.93 14.45 -1.61
N LEU A 167 2.05 14.20 -2.92
CA LEU A 167 2.10 12.82 -3.43
C LEU A 167 3.30 12.07 -2.88
N LEU A 168 4.48 12.70 -2.94
CA LEU A 168 5.72 12.09 -2.47
C LEU A 168 5.66 11.78 -0.97
N GLN A 169 5.14 12.68 -0.14
CA GLN A 169 5.00 12.41 1.29
C GLN A 169 4.12 11.19 1.59
N GLN A 170 3.05 10.95 0.80
CA GLN A 170 2.18 9.78 0.97
C GLN A 170 2.76 8.51 0.33
N GLY A 171 3.53 8.68 -0.75
CA GLY A 171 4.07 7.59 -1.57
C GLY A 171 5.52 7.20 -1.29
N THR A 172 6.28 7.92 -0.47
CA THR A 172 7.69 7.62 -0.19
C THR A 172 7.99 7.72 1.31
N TRP A 173 9.24 7.45 1.68
CA TRP A 173 9.74 7.71 3.03
C TRP A 173 9.99 9.21 3.31
N GLY A 174 9.85 10.06 2.29
CA GLY A 174 10.25 11.46 2.25
C GLY A 174 10.84 11.81 0.88
N ALA A 175 10.90 13.09 0.56
CA ALA A 175 11.45 13.55 -0.71
C ALA A 175 12.44 14.69 -0.53
N SER A 176 13.39 14.73 -1.43
CA SER A 176 14.29 15.86 -1.66
C SER A 176 13.66 16.92 -2.56
N ASN A 177 14.21 18.14 -2.54
CA ASN A 177 13.80 19.21 -3.47
C ASN A 177 13.98 18.82 -4.95
N ALA A 178 14.97 17.98 -5.26
CA ALA A 178 15.19 17.47 -6.61
C ALA A 178 14.04 16.53 -7.03
N GLU A 179 13.64 15.60 -6.17
CA GLU A 179 12.51 14.70 -6.43
C GLU A 179 11.19 15.46 -6.55
N ILE A 180 10.93 16.46 -5.69
CA ILE A 180 9.74 17.31 -5.78
C ILE A 180 9.70 18.04 -7.13
N THR A 181 10.83 18.62 -7.54
CA THR A 181 10.92 19.35 -8.80
C THR A 181 10.74 18.42 -10.01
N ALA A 182 11.42 17.27 -10.03
CA ALA A 182 11.26 16.28 -11.10
C ALA A 182 9.81 15.76 -11.17
N THR A 183 9.24 15.42 -10.03
CA THR A 183 7.85 14.92 -9.95
C THR A 183 6.86 15.98 -10.39
N SER A 184 7.08 17.26 -10.08
CA SER A 184 6.18 18.35 -10.49
C SER A 184 6.01 18.50 -12.01
N ASN A 185 6.92 17.95 -12.80
CA ASN A 185 6.84 17.91 -14.27
C ASN A 185 6.05 16.71 -14.82
N LEU A 186 5.63 15.78 -13.95
CA LEU A 186 4.83 14.60 -14.30
C LEU A 186 3.37 14.80 -13.94
N THR A 187 2.50 13.89 -14.40
CA THR A 187 1.18 13.71 -13.78
C THR A 187 1.32 12.76 -12.57
N PRO A 188 0.38 12.77 -11.61
CA PRO A 188 0.38 11.80 -10.52
C PRO A 188 0.46 10.34 -11.00
N ASP A 189 -0.33 9.98 -12.02
CA ASP A 189 -0.33 8.62 -12.57
C ASP A 189 0.97 8.29 -13.32
N ALA A 190 1.58 9.25 -14.01
CA ALA A 190 2.88 9.05 -14.66
C ALA A 190 3.98 8.78 -13.63
N TRP A 191 3.98 9.49 -12.49
CA TRP A 191 4.91 9.21 -11.39
C TRP A 191 4.67 7.82 -10.79
N ILE A 192 3.41 7.45 -10.50
CA ILE A 192 3.07 6.12 -9.99
C ILE A 192 3.52 5.03 -10.97
N THR A 193 3.30 5.24 -12.26
CA THR A 193 3.70 4.30 -13.31
C THR A 193 5.22 4.16 -13.40
N ASP A 194 5.98 5.26 -13.30
CA ASP A 194 7.45 5.21 -13.19
C ASP A 194 7.90 4.41 -11.95
N GLN A 195 7.23 4.58 -10.81
CA GLN A 195 7.55 3.83 -9.60
C GLN A 195 7.29 2.32 -9.75
N PHE A 196 6.24 1.93 -10.48
CA PHE A 196 5.95 0.51 -10.73
C PHE A 196 7.00 -0.19 -11.59
N THR A 197 7.71 0.55 -12.45
CA THR A 197 8.75 0.00 -13.33
C THR A 197 10.14 -0.02 -12.70
N LYS A 198 10.34 0.63 -11.54
CA LYS A 198 11.63 0.60 -10.85
C LYS A 198 12.01 -0.83 -10.44
N PRO A 199 13.28 -1.23 -10.65
CA PRO A 199 13.81 -2.48 -10.10
C PRO A 199 13.62 -2.53 -8.58
N ARG A 200 13.35 -3.72 -8.04
CA ARG A 200 13.21 -3.90 -6.60
C ARG A 200 14.55 -3.67 -5.92
N SER A 201 14.57 -2.84 -4.89
CA SER A 201 15.68 -2.83 -3.93
C SER A 201 15.49 -4.01 -2.98
N LEU A 202 16.47 -4.92 -2.93
CA LEU A 202 16.38 -6.19 -2.20
C LEU A 202 17.17 -6.14 -0.89
N TYR A 203 16.55 -6.65 0.18
CA TYR A 203 17.13 -6.69 1.52
C TYR A 203 18.10 -7.86 1.68
N THR A 204 17.76 -9.04 1.17
CA THR A 204 18.52 -10.29 1.38
C THR A 204 19.96 -10.22 0.84
N PRO A 205 20.23 -9.78 -0.41
CA PRO A 205 21.59 -9.74 -0.93
C PRO A 205 22.51 -8.80 -0.14
N TYR A 206 21.96 -7.69 0.35
CA TYR A 206 22.71 -6.76 1.19
C TYR A 206 22.96 -7.35 2.59
N ALA A 207 21.96 -8.01 3.19
CA ALA A 207 22.11 -8.72 4.45
C ALA A 207 23.22 -9.81 4.37
N GLU A 208 23.22 -10.62 3.32
CA GLU A 208 24.25 -11.65 3.07
C GLU A 208 25.64 -11.03 2.92
N THR A 209 25.74 -9.89 2.24
CA THR A 209 27.00 -9.14 2.11
C THR A 209 27.53 -8.71 3.49
N LEU A 210 26.66 -8.16 4.34
CA LEU A 210 27.05 -7.74 5.70
C LEU A 210 27.46 -8.92 6.58
N ILE A 211 26.76 -10.05 6.48
CA ILE A 211 27.10 -11.28 7.20
C ILE A 211 28.49 -11.78 6.77
N ALA A 212 28.74 -11.86 5.46
CA ALA A 212 30.03 -12.31 4.92
C ALA A 212 31.19 -11.41 5.39
N GLN A 213 31.01 -10.09 5.33
CA GLN A 213 32.01 -9.11 5.79
C GLN A 213 32.33 -9.27 7.28
N ASN A 214 31.30 -9.43 8.14
CA ASN A 214 31.51 -9.57 9.58
C ASN A 214 32.15 -10.90 9.97
N LYS A 215 31.87 -11.99 9.22
CA LYS A 215 32.55 -13.29 9.41
C LYS A 215 34.05 -13.18 9.11
N VAL A 216 34.43 -12.52 8.02
CA VAL A 216 35.84 -12.28 7.66
C VAL A 216 36.54 -11.43 8.73
N ALA A 217 35.85 -10.44 9.29
CA ALA A 217 36.41 -9.56 10.32
C ALA A 217 36.57 -10.23 11.71
N GLY A 218 36.22 -11.51 11.86
CA GLY A 218 36.32 -12.22 13.15
C GLY A 218 35.48 -11.61 14.26
N ASN A 219 34.35 -10.97 13.91
CA ASN A 219 33.53 -10.23 14.86
C ASN A 219 32.94 -11.20 15.92
N PRO A 220 33.29 -11.07 17.22
CA PRO A 220 32.82 -11.98 18.26
C PRO A 220 31.31 -11.88 18.52
N ARG A 221 30.64 -10.81 18.04
CA ARG A 221 29.17 -10.69 18.03
C ARG A 221 28.49 -11.56 16.96
N CYS A 222 29.26 -12.30 16.17
CA CYS A 222 28.79 -13.24 15.15
C CYS A 222 29.03 -14.71 15.54
N ASN A 223 29.08 -15.03 16.84
CA ASN A 223 29.57 -16.32 17.32
C ASN A 223 28.53 -17.46 17.31
N GLN A 224 28.88 -18.49 16.52
CA GLN A 224 28.93 -19.94 16.83
C GLN A 224 27.66 -20.82 16.82
N LEU A 225 26.48 -20.30 16.54
CA LEU A 225 25.37 -21.11 16.01
C LEU A 225 24.91 -20.43 14.71
N ASP A 226 24.33 -21.17 13.76
CA ASP A 226 24.05 -20.81 12.35
C ASP A 226 23.18 -19.55 12.07
N SER A 227 23.16 -18.58 12.98
CA SER A 227 22.30 -17.40 13.04
C SER A 227 23.12 -16.13 12.78
N GLY A 228 23.00 -15.55 11.58
CA GLY A 228 23.90 -14.50 11.09
C GLY A 228 23.82 -13.17 11.84
N CYS A 229 24.97 -12.64 12.27
CA CYS A 229 25.28 -11.29 12.78
C CYS A 229 24.11 -10.27 12.88
N PRO A 230 23.09 -10.50 13.73
CA PRO A 230 21.78 -9.86 13.50
C PRO A 230 21.77 -8.35 13.72
N TRP A 231 22.46 -7.90 14.77
CA TRP A 231 22.64 -6.48 15.08
C TRP A 231 23.40 -5.71 14.00
N ALA A 232 24.28 -6.38 13.27
CA ALA A 232 25.06 -5.79 12.19
C ALA A 232 24.30 -5.81 10.85
N VAL A 233 23.08 -6.35 10.81
CA VAL A 233 22.33 -6.61 9.57
C VAL A 233 20.99 -5.91 9.57
N HIS A 234 20.13 -6.14 10.58
CA HIS A 234 18.70 -5.77 10.51
C HIS A 234 18.45 -4.27 10.36
N GLY A 235 19.08 -3.45 11.20
CA GLY A 235 19.01 -1.99 11.08
C GLY A 235 19.64 -1.49 9.78
N PRO A 236 20.94 -1.79 9.54
CA PRO A 236 21.64 -1.34 8.35
C PRO A 236 20.93 -1.66 7.03
N MET A 237 20.41 -2.88 6.87
CA MET A 237 19.67 -3.28 5.66
C MET A 237 18.39 -2.48 5.48
N PHE A 238 17.65 -2.23 6.55
CA PHE A 238 16.41 -1.48 6.50
C PHE A 238 16.65 -0.03 6.07
N TYR A 239 17.58 0.65 6.75
CA TYR A 239 17.89 2.05 6.48
C TYR A 239 18.53 2.23 5.09
N LYS A 240 19.35 1.28 4.63
CA LYS A 240 19.91 1.30 3.27
C LYS A 240 18.81 1.33 2.21
N MET A 241 17.81 0.44 2.32
CA MET A 241 16.70 0.40 1.35
C MET A 241 15.80 1.63 1.47
N ALA A 242 15.48 2.08 2.69
CA ALA A 242 14.61 3.23 2.90
C ALA A 242 15.22 4.56 2.41
N LEU A 243 16.52 4.79 2.66
CA LEU A 243 17.20 6.03 2.33
C LEU A 243 17.72 6.07 0.89
N GLU A 244 18.16 4.94 0.32
CA GLU A 244 18.80 4.91 -0.99
C GLU A 244 18.04 4.13 -2.07
N GLY A 245 17.04 3.32 -1.71
CA GLY A 245 16.26 2.55 -2.69
C GLY A 245 15.54 3.45 -3.70
N GLN A 246 15.64 3.14 -4.99
CA GLN A 246 15.01 3.94 -6.05
C GLN A 246 13.51 3.69 -6.18
N ASP A 247 13.04 2.53 -5.73
CA ASP A 247 11.65 2.07 -5.73
C ASP A 247 10.89 2.52 -4.48
N GLN A 248 10.96 3.82 -4.16
CA GLN A 248 10.44 4.38 -2.91
C GLN A 248 8.97 4.03 -2.63
N LEU A 249 8.13 4.02 -3.66
CA LEU A 249 6.72 3.61 -3.50
C LEU A 249 6.59 2.14 -3.09
N ARG A 250 7.43 1.25 -3.64
CA ARG A 250 7.43 -0.16 -3.28
C ARG A 250 7.88 -0.35 -1.83
N GLN A 251 8.91 0.36 -1.41
CA GLN A 251 9.42 0.32 -0.03
C GLN A 251 8.37 0.84 0.95
N ARG A 252 7.67 1.93 0.60
CA ARG A 252 6.63 2.53 1.43
C ARG A 252 5.40 1.63 1.58
N VAL A 253 4.97 0.98 0.50
CA VAL A 253 3.84 0.03 0.51
C VAL A 253 4.23 -1.28 1.20
N THR A 254 5.45 -1.77 1.00
CA THR A 254 6.00 -2.93 1.73
C THR A 254 5.94 -2.69 3.23
N ASN A 255 6.34 -1.50 3.69
CA ASN A 255 6.20 -1.14 5.10
C ASN A 255 4.74 -1.03 5.55
N ALA A 256 3.86 -0.45 4.74
CA ALA A 256 2.43 -0.36 5.08
C ALA A 256 1.80 -1.76 5.24
N LEU A 257 2.18 -2.72 4.39
CA LEU A 257 1.73 -4.11 4.50
C LEU A 257 2.40 -4.84 5.67
N LEU A 258 3.68 -4.62 5.95
CA LEU A 258 4.36 -5.20 7.13
C LEU A 258 3.68 -4.80 8.44
N GLN A 259 3.08 -3.61 8.47
CA GLN A 259 2.33 -3.12 9.61
C GLN A 259 0.98 -3.82 9.83
N THR A 260 0.52 -4.61 8.86
CA THR A 260 -0.62 -5.52 8.95
C THR A 260 -0.14 -6.98 9.05
N LEU A 261 0.79 -7.40 8.19
CA LEU A 261 1.38 -8.74 8.06
C LEU A 261 2.65 -8.85 8.93
N VAL A 262 2.49 -8.68 10.23
CA VAL A 262 3.59 -8.40 11.17
C VAL A 262 4.49 -9.60 11.41
N VAL A 263 5.80 -9.37 11.28
CA VAL A 263 6.86 -10.13 11.95
C VAL A 263 7.75 -9.16 12.72
N SER A 264 8.38 -9.63 13.80
CA SER A 264 9.19 -8.75 14.65
C SER A 264 10.48 -9.42 15.13
N ILE A 265 11.55 -8.62 15.22
CA ILE A 265 12.78 -8.98 15.94
C ILE A 265 12.73 -8.51 17.41
N GLY A 266 11.69 -7.76 17.81
CA GLY A 266 11.56 -7.17 19.14
C GLY A 266 11.24 -8.16 20.26
N ASN A 267 10.69 -9.33 19.93
CA ASN A 267 10.37 -10.40 20.89
C ASN A 267 11.46 -11.49 20.97
N ASN A 268 12.66 -11.22 20.45
CA ASN A 268 13.82 -12.12 20.37
C ASN A 268 13.65 -13.41 19.55
N VAL A 269 12.46 -13.72 19.00
CA VAL A 269 12.20 -14.94 18.24
C VAL A 269 12.94 -14.95 16.90
N LEU A 270 12.89 -13.83 16.17
CA LEU A 270 13.59 -13.66 14.89
C LEU A 270 14.89 -12.88 15.02
N LEU A 271 15.23 -12.46 16.24
CA LEU A 271 16.39 -11.61 16.48
C LEU A 271 17.67 -12.26 16.00
N ASP A 272 17.84 -13.57 16.18
CA ASP A 272 19.09 -14.22 15.79
C ASP A 272 19.20 -14.47 14.27
N SER A 273 18.14 -14.23 13.50
CA SER A 273 18.10 -14.51 12.06
C SER A 273 18.41 -13.28 11.21
N GLY A 274 19.67 -13.08 10.84
CA GLY A 274 20.09 -12.00 9.95
C GLY A 274 19.34 -11.95 8.61
N THR A 275 19.08 -13.10 7.97
CA THR A 275 18.41 -13.18 6.67
C THR A 275 16.90 -13.41 6.74
N GLY A 276 16.34 -13.90 7.85
CA GLY A 276 14.91 -14.25 7.92
C GLY A 276 13.96 -13.08 7.79
N VAL A 277 14.25 -11.95 8.44
CA VAL A 277 13.43 -10.75 8.25
C VAL A 277 13.73 -10.08 6.91
N ALA A 278 14.97 -10.18 6.41
CA ALA A 278 15.36 -9.65 5.10
C ALA A 278 14.56 -10.33 3.96
N SER A 279 14.49 -11.66 3.96
CA SER A 279 13.77 -12.43 2.96
C SER A 279 12.25 -12.26 3.08
N TYR A 280 11.74 -12.02 4.29
CA TYR A 280 10.33 -11.71 4.51
C TYR A 280 9.93 -10.37 3.85
N LEU A 281 10.77 -9.33 4.01
CA LEU A 281 10.55 -8.04 3.35
C LEU A 281 10.64 -8.17 1.82
N ASP A 282 11.58 -8.96 1.31
CA ASP A 282 11.70 -9.26 -0.13
C ASP A 282 10.46 -10.02 -0.66
N THR A 283 9.86 -10.88 0.16
CA THR A 283 8.63 -11.63 -0.15
C THR A 283 7.43 -10.70 -0.29
N ILE A 284 7.24 -9.76 0.65
CA ILE A 284 6.19 -8.74 0.53
C ILE A 284 6.45 -7.85 -0.70
N SER A 285 7.67 -7.32 -0.83
CA SER A 285 8.09 -6.42 -1.91
C SER A 285 7.90 -7.03 -3.31
N LYS A 286 8.07 -8.35 -3.44
CA LYS A 286 7.77 -9.12 -4.66
C LYS A 286 6.34 -8.94 -5.11
N ARG A 287 5.37 -9.07 -4.20
CA ARG A 287 3.93 -9.12 -4.54
C ARG A 287 3.29 -7.74 -4.71
N VAL A 288 3.85 -6.70 -4.08
CA VAL A 288 3.29 -5.33 -4.08
C VAL A 288 2.96 -4.77 -5.48
N PHE A 289 3.83 -4.93 -6.47
CA PHE A 289 3.58 -4.50 -7.88
C PHE A 289 3.74 -5.63 -8.89
N GLU A 290 3.51 -6.86 -8.46
CA GLU A 290 3.43 -7.98 -9.39
C GLU A 290 2.13 -7.88 -10.20
N ASP A 291 2.23 -8.02 -11.52
CA ASP A 291 1.05 -8.07 -12.36
C ASP A 291 0.24 -9.34 -12.07
N PRO A 292 -1.11 -9.27 -12.13
CA PRO A 292 -1.95 -10.45 -12.01
C PRO A 292 -1.52 -11.53 -13.00
N SER A 293 -1.40 -12.76 -12.52
CA SER A 293 -0.96 -13.88 -13.36
C SER A 293 -1.73 -15.14 -13.02
N ALA A 294 -1.76 -16.06 -13.98
CA ALA A 294 -2.47 -17.31 -13.86
C ALA A 294 -1.89 -18.18 -12.73
N GLU A 295 -2.77 -18.70 -11.89
CA GLU A 295 -2.50 -19.73 -10.89
C GLU A 295 -3.48 -20.89 -11.11
N VAL A 296 -2.96 -22.11 -11.03
CA VAL A 296 -3.81 -23.30 -11.07
C VAL A 296 -4.31 -23.54 -9.66
N GLY A 297 -5.63 -23.39 -9.45
CA GLY A 297 -6.26 -23.71 -8.18
C GLY A 297 -6.19 -25.20 -7.88
N VAL A 298 -6.49 -25.58 -6.64
CA VAL A 298 -6.52 -27.00 -6.20
C VAL A 298 -7.52 -27.87 -6.96
N ASP A 299 -8.52 -27.26 -7.58
CA ASP A 299 -9.49 -27.93 -8.45
C ASP A 299 -8.98 -28.13 -9.89
N GLY A 300 -7.70 -27.80 -10.15
CA GLY A 300 -7.07 -27.89 -11.46
C GLY A 300 -7.46 -26.75 -12.41
N VAL A 301 -8.26 -25.79 -11.96
CA VAL A 301 -8.73 -24.69 -12.82
C VAL A 301 -7.76 -23.51 -12.72
N SER A 302 -7.19 -23.13 -13.87
CA SER A 302 -6.36 -21.94 -14.00
C SER A 302 -7.21 -20.67 -13.84
N ARG A 303 -6.82 -19.81 -12.91
CA ARG A 303 -7.45 -18.52 -12.64
C ARG A 303 -6.38 -17.44 -12.57
N THR A 304 -6.66 -16.28 -13.16
CA THR A 304 -5.79 -15.12 -12.97
C THR A 304 -6.15 -14.45 -11.65
N THR A 305 -5.26 -14.55 -10.67
CA THR A 305 -5.42 -13.95 -9.34
C THR A 305 -4.56 -12.69 -9.22
N GLY A 306 -5.04 -11.72 -8.43
CA GLY A 306 -4.23 -10.58 -8.02
C GLY A 306 -3.17 -10.98 -6.99
N SER A 307 -2.19 -10.11 -6.81
CA SER A 307 -0.99 -10.41 -6.01
C SER A 307 -1.25 -10.61 -4.51
N PHE A 308 -2.38 -10.16 -3.96
CA PHE A 308 -2.69 -10.32 -2.53
C PHE A 308 -2.94 -11.77 -2.12
N ARG A 309 -3.61 -12.59 -2.95
CA ARG A 309 -3.79 -14.03 -2.69
C ARG A 309 -2.44 -14.74 -2.58
N LYS A 310 -1.55 -14.43 -3.51
CA LYS A 310 -0.18 -14.95 -3.55
C LYS A 310 0.65 -14.47 -2.36
N LEU A 311 0.42 -13.22 -1.94
CA LEU A 311 1.05 -12.68 -0.75
C LEU A 311 0.63 -13.45 0.49
N LEU A 312 -0.67 -13.68 0.71
CA LEU A 312 -1.16 -14.49 1.84
C LEU A 312 -0.53 -15.88 1.85
N ARG A 313 -0.49 -16.55 0.69
CA ARG A 313 0.17 -17.86 0.52
C ARG A 313 1.65 -17.79 0.89
N ASP A 314 2.39 -16.84 0.32
CA ASP A 314 3.83 -16.75 0.51
C ASP A 314 4.22 -16.40 1.95
N ILE A 315 3.48 -15.50 2.62
CA ILE A 315 3.75 -15.19 4.03
C ILE A 315 3.43 -16.37 4.93
N THR A 316 2.37 -17.13 4.63
CA THR A 316 2.00 -18.33 5.38
C THR A 316 3.13 -19.36 5.35
N LEU A 317 3.77 -19.50 4.19
CA LEU A 317 4.89 -20.41 4.00
C LEU A 317 6.25 -19.80 4.31
N HIS A 318 6.32 -18.52 4.70
CA HIS A 318 7.61 -17.90 4.97
C HIS A 318 8.13 -18.36 6.35
N PRO A 319 9.37 -18.88 6.48
CA PRO A 319 9.87 -19.37 7.76
C PRO A 319 9.87 -18.35 8.88
N ALA A 320 10.12 -17.06 8.58
CA ALA A 320 10.01 -15.99 9.57
C ALA A 320 8.60 -15.90 10.19
N MET A 321 7.54 -16.01 9.40
CA MET A 321 6.16 -16.03 9.90
C MET A 321 5.87 -17.34 10.63
N GLY A 322 6.33 -18.46 10.06
CA GLY A 322 6.17 -19.79 10.65
C GLY A 322 6.73 -19.89 12.07
N VAL A 323 7.92 -19.32 12.30
CA VAL A 323 8.54 -19.25 13.63
C VAL A 323 7.87 -18.18 14.50
N TYR A 324 7.49 -17.02 13.94
CA TYR A 324 6.93 -15.92 14.72
C TYR A 324 5.54 -16.23 15.32
N LEU A 325 4.73 -17.04 14.63
CA LEU A 325 3.38 -17.42 15.05
C LEU A 325 3.22 -18.93 15.27
N ASP A 326 4.33 -19.64 15.54
CA ASP A 326 4.36 -21.06 15.90
C ASP A 326 3.63 -22.00 14.93
N MET A 327 3.55 -21.63 13.64
CA MET A 327 3.05 -22.53 12.59
C MET A 327 4.13 -23.55 12.19
N LEU A 328 5.41 -23.17 12.26
CA LEU A 328 6.53 -24.07 11.99
C LEU A 328 6.56 -25.17 13.05
N GLY A 329 6.46 -26.43 12.62
CA GLY A 329 6.40 -27.57 13.54
C GLY A 329 5.03 -27.83 14.18
N SER A 330 3.99 -27.04 13.83
CA SER A 330 2.60 -27.34 14.21
C SER A 330 2.19 -28.72 13.68
N SER A 331 1.45 -29.50 14.47
CA SER A 331 1.15 -30.90 14.15
C SER A 331 -0.27 -31.31 14.50
N PHE A 332 -0.73 -32.45 13.97
CA PHE A 332 -2.10 -32.94 14.15
C PHE A 332 -2.47 -33.23 15.61
N GLU A 333 -1.49 -33.55 16.46
CA GLU A 333 -1.70 -33.81 17.90
C GLU A 333 -1.97 -32.52 18.67
N VAL A 334 -1.33 -31.44 18.24
CA VAL A 334 -1.42 -30.12 18.88
C VAL A 334 -1.45 -29.04 17.79
N PRO A 335 -2.57 -28.90 17.04
CA PRO A 335 -2.68 -27.85 16.03
C PRO A 335 -2.58 -26.48 16.72
N ASN A 336 -1.60 -25.67 16.33
CA ASN A 336 -1.42 -24.35 16.91
C ASN A 336 -2.34 -23.32 16.23
N GLU A 337 -3.16 -22.63 17.02
CA GLU A 337 -4.13 -21.65 16.53
C GLU A 337 -3.58 -20.25 16.33
N ASN A 338 -2.38 -19.91 16.83
CA ASN A 338 -1.81 -18.56 16.79
C ASN A 338 -1.81 -17.99 15.36
N PHE A 339 -1.17 -18.70 14.43
CA PHE A 339 -1.17 -18.28 13.02
C PHE A 339 -2.58 -18.23 12.41
N ALA A 340 -3.42 -19.22 12.69
CA ALA A 340 -4.78 -19.27 12.14
C ALA A 340 -5.62 -18.07 12.60
N ARG A 341 -5.57 -17.74 13.89
CA ARG A 341 -6.27 -16.60 14.47
C ARG A 341 -5.76 -15.29 13.88
N GLU A 342 -4.45 -15.18 13.68
CA GLU A 342 -3.83 -13.94 13.18
C GLU A 342 -4.07 -13.73 11.69
N LEU A 343 -4.05 -14.82 10.92
CA LEU A 343 -4.46 -14.81 9.53
C LEU A 343 -5.87 -14.24 9.39
N LEU A 344 -6.83 -14.71 10.19
CA LEU A 344 -8.21 -14.24 10.14
C LEU A 344 -8.33 -12.81 10.69
N GLN A 345 -7.95 -12.59 11.94
CA GLN A 345 -8.29 -11.38 12.67
C GLN A 345 -7.41 -10.17 12.35
N LEU A 346 -6.13 -10.37 11.96
CA LEU A 346 -5.20 -9.26 11.72
C LEU A 346 -4.83 -9.13 10.25
N PHE A 347 -4.62 -10.23 9.55
CA PHE A 347 -3.99 -10.22 8.23
C PHE A 347 -4.97 -10.19 7.06
N SER A 348 -6.25 -10.50 7.29
CA SER A 348 -7.20 -10.65 6.18
C SER A 348 -8.60 -10.11 6.43
N ILE A 349 -9.32 -10.53 7.47
CA ILE A 349 -10.75 -10.27 7.59
C ILE A 349 -11.15 -9.45 8.81
N GLY A 350 -10.28 -9.24 9.81
CA GLY A 350 -10.71 -8.52 11.02
C GLY A 350 -11.64 -9.35 11.90
N THR A 351 -12.11 -8.79 13.00
CA THR A 351 -13.07 -9.44 13.93
C THR A 351 -14.53 -9.04 13.69
N VAL A 352 -14.75 -7.99 12.90
CA VAL A 352 -16.08 -7.40 12.64
C VAL A 352 -16.36 -7.36 11.13
N MET A 353 -17.53 -7.88 10.74
CA MET A 353 -18.00 -7.84 9.37
C MET A 353 -18.26 -6.39 8.96
N LEU A 354 -17.76 -6.01 7.78
CA LEU A 354 -17.87 -4.67 7.23
C LEU A 354 -18.79 -4.65 6.01
N ASN A 355 -19.40 -3.49 5.79
CA ASN A 355 -19.88 -3.07 4.49
C ASN A 355 -18.67 -2.76 3.60
N ASN A 356 -18.90 -2.69 2.29
CA ASN A 356 -17.84 -2.38 1.33
C ASN A 356 -17.21 -0.98 1.56
N ASP A 357 -17.97 -0.08 2.18
CA ASP A 357 -17.54 1.26 2.59
C ASP A 357 -16.77 1.29 3.93
N GLY A 358 -16.47 0.12 4.51
CA GLY A 358 -15.71 -0.02 5.76
C GLY A 358 -16.50 0.20 7.05
N THR A 359 -17.79 0.51 6.97
CA THR A 359 -18.66 0.61 8.16
C THR A 359 -19.01 -0.77 8.70
N ALA A 360 -19.19 -0.90 10.02
CA ALA A 360 -19.55 -2.18 10.64
C ALA A 360 -20.96 -2.63 10.22
N LYS A 361 -21.10 -3.90 9.87
CA LYS A 361 -22.41 -4.55 9.72
C LYS A 361 -22.95 -4.90 11.10
N LEU A 362 -24.20 -4.50 11.33
CA LEU A 362 -24.89 -4.72 12.59
C LEU A 362 -25.99 -5.77 12.41
N ASP A 363 -26.22 -6.58 13.44
CA ASP A 363 -27.34 -7.49 13.51
C ASP A 363 -28.68 -6.76 13.79
N GLY A 364 -29.77 -7.52 13.90
CA GLY A 364 -31.10 -6.96 14.21
C GLY A 364 -31.21 -6.29 15.59
N ALA A 365 -30.22 -6.47 16.47
CA ALA A 365 -30.12 -5.83 17.78
C ALA A 365 -29.13 -4.63 17.78
N GLY A 366 -28.54 -4.29 16.64
CA GLY A 366 -27.58 -3.18 16.52
C GLY A 366 -26.16 -3.53 16.96
N LYS A 367 -25.84 -4.81 17.19
CA LYS A 367 -24.48 -5.26 17.58
C LYS A 367 -23.65 -5.61 16.35
N PRO A 368 -22.33 -5.29 16.33
CA PRO A 368 -21.44 -5.73 15.26
C PRO A 368 -21.43 -7.25 15.06
N ILE A 369 -21.51 -7.68 13.80
CA ILE A 369 -21.48 -9.10 13.42
C ILE A 369 -20.03 -9.59 13.37
N ALA A 370 -19.74 -10.72 13.99
CA ALA A 370 -18.42 -11.34 13.96
C ALA A 370 -18.10 -11.93 12.57
N THR A 371 -16.82 -11.91 12.18
CA THR A 371 -16.33 -12.42 10.88
C THR A 371 -16.07 -13.92 10.86
N TYR A 372 -15.76 -14.50 12.03
CA TYR A 372 -15.47 -15.92 12.20
C TYR A 372 -15.89 -16.38 13.61
N ASP A 373 -15.92 -17.68 13.79
CA ASP A 373 -16.14 -18.36 15.06
C ASP A 373 -14.97 -19.30 15.39
N GLU A 374 -14.99 -19.87 16.59
CA GLU A 374 -13.94 -20.76 17.07
C GLU A 374 -13.78 -22.04 16.23
N PRO A 375 -14.86 -22.71 15.76
CA PRO A 375 -14.73 -23.84 14.84
C PRO A 375 -13.94 -23.52 13.56
N ALA A 376 -14.13 -22.32 12.98
CA ALA A 376 -13.33 -21.90 11.84
C ALA A 376 -11.84 -21.80 12.22
N VAL A 377 -11.50 -21.16 13.35
CA VAL A 377 -10.10 -21.06 13.81
C VAL A 377 -9.44 -22.43 13.91
N GLN A 378 -10.12 -23.39 14.54
CA GLN A 378 -9.64 -24.76 14.68
C GLN A 378 -9.47 -25.47 13.32
N GLY A 379 -10.37 -25.23 12.37
CA GLY A 379 -10.26 -25.76 11.02
C GLY A 379 -9.04 -25.22 10.27
N PHE A 380 -8.79 -23.92 10.34
CA PHE A 380 -7.58 -23.30 9.78
C PHE A 380 -6.31 -23.79 10.48
N ALA A 381 -6.30 -23.89 11.81
CA ALA A 381 -5.16 -24.39 12.58
C ALA A 381 -4.77 -25.81 12.14
N LYS A 382 -5.76 -26.69 11.94
CA LYS A 382 -5.55 -28.03 11.40
C LYS A 382 -5.04 -28.00 9.96
N ALA A 383 -5.56 -27.13 9.10
CA ALA A 383 -5.13 -27.00 7.70
C ALA A 383 -3.67 -26.56 7.58
N PHE A 384 -3.17 -25.81 8.57
CA PHE A 384 -1.78 -25.31 8.63
C PHE A 384 -0.82 -26.18 9.43
N THR A 385 -1.21 -27.41 9.80
CA THR A 385 -0.28 -28.36 10.43
C THR A 385 0.67 -28.99 9.41
N GLY A 386 1.85 -29.40 9.88
CA GLY A 386 2.77 -30.24 9.13
C GLY A 386 3.83 -29.50 8.30
N TRP A 387 4.02 -28.20 8.52
CA TRP A 387 5.00 -27.38 7.80
C TRP A 387 6.31 -27.22 8.59
N HIS A 388 7.44 -27.27 7.90
CA HIS A 388 8.76 -27.10 8.49
C HIS A 388 9.71 -26.36 7.55
N PHE A 389 10.92 -26.06 8.02
CA PHE A 389 11.97 -25.52 7.14
C PHE A 389 12.16 -26.42 5.91
N ALA A 390 12.51 -25.83 4.77
CA ALA A 390 12.77 -26.57 3.55
C ALA A 390 13.97 -27.54 3.72
N ASN A 391 14.02 -28.55 2.84
CA ASN A 391 15.22 -29.37 2.61
C ASN A 391 15.83 -29.98 3.90
N GLN A 392 14.98 -30.40 4.84
CA GLN A 392 15.41 -31.16 6.02
C GLN A 392 15.67 -32.63 5.61
N PRO A 393 16.67 -33.31 6.19
CA PRO A 393 16.89 -34.74 5.99
C PRO A 393 15.90 -35.57 6.84
N MET A 394 14.63 -35.54 6.44
CA MET A 394 13.48 -36.01 7.22
C MET A 394 13.43 -37.54 7.48
N SER A 395 14.11 -38.36 6.66
CA SER A 395 14.09 -39.84 6.78
C SER A 395 15.14 -40.37 7.74
N ASP A 396 16.30 -39.73 7.79
CA ASP A 396 17.49 -40.25 8.47
C ASP A 396 17.68 -39.57 9.83
N GLU A 397 17.14 -38.36 9.99
CA GLU A 397 17.39 -37.48 11.13
C GLU A 397 16.08 -36.92 11.73
N PRO A 398 15.16 -37.79 12.25
CA PRO A 398 13.83 -37.39 12.70
C PRO A 398 13.81 -36.41 13.88
N TRP A 399 14.93 -36.23 14.60
CA TRP A 399 15.06 -35.23 15.67
C TRP A 399 15.17 -33.79 15.16
N LEU A 400 15.50 -33.58 13.87
CA LEU A 400 15.53 -32.25 13.25
C LEU A 400 14.14 -31.62 13.16
N PHE A 401 13.07 -32.38 13.41
CA PHE A 401 11.75 -31.80 13.62
C PHE A 401 11.74 -30.81 14.79
N TYR A 402 12.49 -31.09 15.86
CA TYR A 402 12.61 -30.21 17.03
C TYR A 402 13.81 -29.26 16.94
N TRP A 403 14.85 -29.67 16.20
CA TRP A 403 16.11 -28.92 16.05
C TRP A 403 16.48 -28.73 14.56
N PRO A 404 15.69 -27.96 13.79
CA PRO A 404 15.91 -27.83 12.35
C PRO A 404 17.25 -27.22 11.97
N ILE A 405 17.67 -27.53 10.74
CA ILE A 405 18.58 -26.66 10.00
C ILE A 405 17.76 -25.47 9.49
N ALA A 406 18.02 -24.27 10.01
CA ALA A 406 17.26 -23.09 9.64
C ALA A 406 17.54 -22.64 8.19
N ARG A 407 16.51 -22.64 7.35
CA ARG A 407 16.55 -22.18 5.94
C ARG A 407 15.62 -21.01 5.72
N TRP A 408 16.07 -19.82 6.10
CA TRP A 408 15.24 -18.62 6.17
C TRP A 408 14.76 -18.06 4.83
N THR A 409 15.51 -18.31 3.75
CA THR A 409 15.26 -17.76 2.40
C THR A 409 14.46 -18.70 1.51
N GLU A 410 14.13 -19.90 2.00
CA GLU A 410 13.37 -20.92 1.28
C GLU A 410 11.98 -21.06 1.92
N PRO A 411 10.89 -21.13 1.13
CA PRO A 411 9.55 -21.38 1.68
C PRO A 411 9.52 -22.69 2.48
N MET A 412 8.78 -22.72 3.58
CA MET A 412 8.51 -23.94 4.33
C MET A 412 7.94 -25.03 3.41
N THR A 413 8.31 -26.28 3.68
CA THR A 413 7.84 -27.46 2.97
C THR A 413 7.16 -28.43 3.93
N PRO A 414 6.22 -29.27 3.47
CA PRO A 414 5.60 -30.23 4.36
C PRO A 414 6.59 -31.26 4.88
N TRP A 415 6.50 -31.54 6.17
CA TRP A 415 7.28 -32.58 6.80
C TRP A 415 6.67 -33.94 6.47
N THR A 416 7.38 -34.72 5.66
CA THR A 416 6.93 -36.06 5.23
C THR A 416 7.60 -37.20 6.01
N GLY A 417 8.61 -36.87 6.84
CA GLY A 417 9.31 -37.85 7.67
C GLY A 417 8.53 -38.31 8.89
N ARG A 418 9.03 -39.38 9.51
CA ARG A 418 8.55 -39.83 10.83
C ARG A 418 9.05 -38.87 11.92
N ARG A 419 8.30 -38.76 13.02
CA ARG A 419 8.71 -37.97 14.20
C ARG A 419 9.20 -38.85 15.34
N CYS A 420 10.05 -38.29 16.18
CA CYS A 420 10.37 -38.85 17.49
C CYS A 420 9.38 -38.41 18.57
N PRO A 421 9.18 -39.23 19.62
CA PRO A 421 8.51 -38.78 20.83
C PRO A 421 9.15 -37.49 21.37
N GLN A 422 8.35 -36.62 21.99
CA GLN A 422 8.78 -35.29 22.46
C GLN A 422 9.93 -35.33 23.49
N ASP A 423 10.11 -36.45 24.21
CA ASP A 423 11.19 -36.63 25.17
C ASP A 423 12.54 -37.02 24.52
N GLY A 424 12.57 -37.15 23.19
CA GLY A 424 13.76 -37.50 22.41
C GLY A 424 14.21 -38.96 22.56
N ARG A 425 13.41 -39.82 23.19
CA ARG A 425 13.74 -41.21 23.50
C ARG A 425 12.75 -42.16 22.85
N TRP A 426 13.23 -43.33 22.42
CA TRP A 426 12.33 -44.42 22.05
C TRP A 426 11.75 -45.09 23.31
N PRO A 427 10.48 -45.57 23.29
CA PRO A 427 9.91 -46.33 24.39
C PRO A 427 10.79 -47.53 24.75
N GLN A 428 11.04 -47.77 26.04
CA GLN A 428 11.76 -48.96 26.50
C GLN A 428 10.99 -50.22 26.04
N GLY A 429 11.64 -51.06 25.21
CA GLY A 429 11.04 -52.28 24.67
C GLY A 429 10.92 -52.34 23.14
N THR A 430 11.30 -51.28 22.41
CA THR A 430 11.51 -51.39 20.96
C THR A 430 12.69 -52.32 20.69
N THR A 431 12.45 -53.47 20.07
CA THR A 431 13.46 -54.49 19.79
C THR A 431 14.43 -54.03 18.70
N ASP A 432 15.45 -53.28 19.08
CA ASP A 432 16.69 -53.17 18.32
C ASP A 432 17.79 -53.91 19.10
N ALA A 433 18.48 -54.81 18.40
CA ALA A 433 19.60 -55.58 18.93
C ALA A 433 20.87 -54.73 19.14
N THR A 434 20.82 -53.42 18.89
CA THR A 434 21.98 -52.51 19.01
C THR A 434 21.92 -51.50 20.16
N CYS A 435 20.87 -51.49 21.00
CA CYS A 435 20.91 -50.74 22.27
C CYS A 435 21.73 -51.55 23.29
N PRO A 436 22.96 -51.14 23.68
CA PRO A 436 23.73 -51.89 24.67
C PRO A 436 22.99 -51.84 26.00
N ALA A 437 22.67 -53.02 26.55
CA ALA A 437 22.13 -53.12 27.90
C ALA A 437 23.12 -52.46 28.87
N GLY A 438 22.73 -51.34 29.49
CA GLY A 438 23.56 -50.60 30.44
C GLY A 438 24.06 -49.22 30.00
N SER A 439 23.64 -48.68 28.84
CA SER A 439 23.95 -47.28 28.50
C SER A 439 23.29 -46.30 29.49
N PRO A 440 24.05 -45.47 30.23
CA PRO A 440 23.49 -44.50 31.19
C PRO A 440 22.72 -43.36 30.51
N THR A 441 22.90 -43.18 29.21
CA THR A 441 22.16 -42.24 28.35
C THR A 441 21.26 -43.06 27.41
N GLY A 442 19.94 -42.93 27.54
CA GLY A 442 18.97 -43.71 26.75
C GLY A 442 19.20 -43.66 25.24
N CYS A 443 18.62 -44.61 24.50
CA CYS A 443 18.75 -44.67 23.04
C CYS A 443 18.08 -43.43 22.42
N TRP A 444 18.90 -42.48 21.99
CA TRP A 444 18.48 -41.33 21.20
C TRP A 444 18.06 -41.80 19.82
N CYS A 445 17.16 -41.05 19.18
CA CYS A 445 16.59 -41.32 17.86
C CYS A 445 17.56 -41.37 16.66
N LYS A 446 18.81 -41.80 16.83
CA LYS A 446 19.76 -41.93 15.72
C LYS A 446 19.48 -43.23 14.96
N VAL A 447 18.94 -43.12 13.75
CA VAL A 447 18.60 -44.27 12.90
C VAL A 447 19.88 -44.84 12.27
N THR A 448 20.66 -45.60 13.03
CA THR A 448 21.70 -46.48 12.45
C THR A 448 21.15 -47.89 12.29
N GLY A 449 20.06 -48.04 11.53
CA GLY A 449 19.39 -49.32 11.33
C GLY A 449 17.91 -49.19 10.98
N THR A 450 17.33 -50.24 10.37
CA THR A 450 15.93 -50.27 9.93
C THR A 450 14.95 -50.31 11.11
N HIS A 451 14.70 -49.17 11.75
CA HIS A 451 13.56 -49.00 12.66
C HIS A 451 12.26 -49.01 11.85
N ALA A 452 11.78 -50.20 11.52
CA ALA A 452 10.52 -50.42 10.80
C ALA A 452 9.27 -50.37 11.71
N ALA A 453 9.43 -50.12 13.02
CA ALA A 453 8.39 -50.47 14.00
C ALA A 453 7.61 -49.32 14.64
N LEU A 454 7.80 -48.05 14.23
CA LEU A 454 6.96 -46.94 14.72
C LEU A 454 6.31 -46.19 13.56
N SER A 455 5.00 -46.42 13.41
CA SER A 455 4.11 -45.83 12.41
C SER A 455 3.57 -44.49 12.91
N TYR A 456 4.45 -43.50 13.10
CA TYR A 456 3.97 -42.13 13.29
C TYR A 456 3.68 -41.51 11.91
N PRO A 457 2.42 -41.12 11.63
CA PRO A 457 2.09 -40.47 10.38
C PRO A 457 2.80 -39.10 10.28
N PRO A 458 2.91 -38.53 9.07
CA PRO A 458 3.29 -37.15 8.89
C PRO A 458 2.48 -36.23 9.83
N PRO A 459 3.08 -35.14 10.34
CA PRO A 459 2.45 -34.25 11.32
C PRO A 459 1.22 -33.50 10.81
N HIS A 460 0.84 -33.61 9.54
CA HIS A 460 -0.36 -32.95 9.03
C HIS A 460 -1.64 -33.64 9.50
N ASN A 461 -2.62 -32.87 9.95
CA ASN A 461 -3.95 -33.37 10.32
C ASN A 461 -4.73 -33.70 9.05
N THR A 462 -5.13 -34.96 8.87
CA THR A 462 -5.86 -35.42 7.67
C THR A 462 -7.37 -35.52 7.89
N ASP A 463 -7.89 -35.05 9.02
CA ASP A 463 -9.33 -35.05 9.27
C ASP A 463 -10.05 -34.03 8.37
N SER A 464 -11.37 -34.11 8.29
CA SER A 464 -12.16 -33.05 7.68
C SER A 464 -12.14 -31.78 8.55
N LYS A 465 -12.16 -30.59 7.91
CA LYS A 465 -11.96 -29.29 8.59
C LYS A 465 -13.06 -28.32 8.16
N SER A 466 -13.69 -27.66 9.13
CA SER A 466 -14.67 -26.59 8.85
C SER A 466 -13.94 -25.25 8.76
N LEU A 467 -14.08 -24.54 7.64
CA LEU A 467 -13.50 -23.21 7.45
C LEU A 467 -14.56 -22.11 7.59
N LEU A 468 -14.29 -20.91 7.06
CA LEU A 468 -15.22 -19.78 7.12
C LEU A 468 -16.48 -20.09 6.31
N GLN A 469 -17.62 -19.78 6.90
CA GLN A 469 -18.95 -19.93 6.31
C GLN A 469 -19.47 -18.57 5.85
N TYR A 470 -19.61 -18.37 4.55
CA TYR A 470 -20.19 -17.16 3.97
C TYR A 470 -20.80 -17.45 2.59
N ALA A 471 -21.54 -16.49 2.05
CA ALA A 471 -22.21 -16.65 0.75
C ALA A 471 -21.19 -16.99 -0.35
N ASN A 472 -21.37 -18.14 -0.99
CA ASN A 472 -20.48 -18.68 -2.03
C ASN A 472 -19.04 -18.97 -1.55
N ALA A 473 -18.85 -19.28 -0.27
CA ALA A 473 -17.55 -19.66 0.27
C ALA A 473 -16.97 -20.88 -0.49
N PRO A 474 -15.82 -20.74 -1.18
CA PRO A 474 -15.11 -21.90 -1.69
C PRO A 474 -14.52 -22.65 -0.49
N PHE A 475 -14.54 -23.98 -0.53
CA PHE A 475 -13.92 -24.83 0.49
C PHE A 475 -14.39 -24.56 1.93
N ALA A 476 -15.69 -24.25 2.10
CA ALA A 476 -16.30 -24.09 3.43
C ALA A 476 -16.05 -25.30 4.35
N THR A 477 -15.86 -26.49 3.77
CA THR A 477 -15.35 -27.68 4.45
C THR A 477 -14.25 -28.32 3.60
N LEU A 478 -13.11 -28.59 4.21
CA LEU A 478 -12.05 -29.42 3.62
C LEU A 478 -12.36 -30.90 3.87
N PRO A 479 -12.40 -31.77 2.84
CA PRO A 479 -12.60 -33.20 3.02
C PRO A 479 -11.39 -33.86 3.70
N ALA A 480 -11.63 -35.01 4.33
CA ALA A 480 -10.57 -35.80 4.94
C ALA A 480 -9.62 -36.40 3.89
N GLY A 481 -8.38 -36.70 4.29
CA GLY A 481 -7.38 -37.39 3.48
C GLY A 481 -6.60 -36.50 2.51
N GLN A 482 -6.76 -35.17 2.56
CA GLN A 482 -5.97 -34.24 1.76
C GLN A 482 -4.50 -34.13 2.23
N SER A 483 -3.63 -33.66 1.34
CA SER A 483 -2.26 -33.29 1.68
C SER A 483 -2.20 -31.90 2.33
N ALA A 484 -1.09 -31.62 3.04
CA ALA A 484 -0.85 -30.32 3.66
C ALA A 484 -0.90 -29.16 2.66
N GLU A 485 -0.38 -29.38 1.45
CA GLU A 485 -0.42 -28.40 0.38
C GLU A 485 -1.85 -28.13 -0.11
N GLN A 486 -2.66 -29.18 -0.30
CA GLN A 486 -4.04 -29.02 -0.76
C GLN A 486 -4.88 -28.26 0.24
N ASP A 487 -4.76 -28.60 1.52
CA ASP A 487 -5.47 -27.93 2.61
C ASP A 487 -5.04 -26.47 2.75
N LEU A 488 -3.75 -26.18 2.67
CA LEU A 488 -3.25 -24.80 2.73
C LEU A 488 -3.78 -23.95 1.58
N GLU A 489 -3.70 -24.44 0.34
CA GLU A 489 -4.15 -23.67 -0.81
C GLU A 489 -5.67 -23.43 -0.75
N GLN A 490 -6.46 -24.42 -0.32
CA GLN A 490 -7.91 -24.29 -0.12
C GLN A 490 -8.27 -23.33 1.02
N ALA A 491 -7.53 -23.38 2.13
CA ALA A 491 -7.71 -22.46 3.25
C ALA A 491 -7.37 -21.01 2.84
N ILE A 492 -6.29 -20.81 2.07
CA ILE A 492 -5.94 -19.50 1.51
C ILE A 492 -7.01 -19.01 0.53
N ASP A 493 -7.56 -19.87 -0.32
CA ASP A 493 -8.65 -19.51 -1.22
C ASP A 493 -9.95 -19.16 -0.47
N ASN A 494 -10.28 -19.89 0.59
CA ASN A 494 -11.43 -19.60 1.46
C ASN A 494 -11.27 -18.23 2.13
N VAL A 495 -10.17 -17.97 2.83
CA VAL A 495 -9.99 -16.66 3.49
C VAL A 495 -9.88 -15.52 2.48
N PHE A 496 -9.15 -15.72 1.38
CA PHE A 496 -8.98 -14.68 0.36
C PHE A 496 -10.33 -14.24 -0.19
N ASN A 497 -11.21 -15.18 -0.57
CA ASN A 497 -12.51 -14.87 -1.18
C ASN A 497 -13.56 -14.34 -0.19
N HIS A 498 -13.23 -14.24 1.10
CA HIS A 498 -14.13 -13.67 2.08
C HIS A 498 -14.44 -12.19 1.75
N PRO A 499 -15.72 -11.76 1.78
CA PRO A 499 -16.13 -10.42 1.35
C PRO A 499 -15.50 -9.29 2.19
N ASN A 500 -15.06 -9.60 3.42
CA ASN A 500 -14.47 -8.61 4.30
C ASN A 500 -13.02 -8.24 3.97
N VAL A 501 -12.30 -9.05 3.18
CA VAL A 501 -10.88 -8.81 2.89
C VAL A 501 -10.66 -7.48 2.19
N GLY A 502 -11.47 -7.18 1.18
CA GLY A 502 -11.39 -5.92 0.43
C GLY A 502 -11.47 -4.69 1.33
N PRO A 503 -12.63 -4.41 1.98
CA PRO A 503 -12.78 -3.23 2.82
C PRO A 503 -11.79 -3.20 4.01
N PHE A 504 -11.45 -4.34 4.60
CA PHE A 504 -10.51 -4.41 5.72
C PHE A 504 -9.10 -3.99 5.33
N ILE A 505 -8.54 -4.59 4.26
CA ILE A 505 -7.17 -4.32 3.83
C ILE A 505 -7.02 -2.93 3.24
N VAL A 506 -7.99 -2.48 2.42
CA VAL A 506 -7.88 -1.15 1.79
C VAL A 506 -8.01 -0.03 2.81
N ARG A 507 -8.84 -0.18 3.84
CA ARG A 507 -8.95 0.80 4.93
C ARG A 507 -7.61 0.95 5.65
N GLN A 508 -6.95 -0.16 6.01
CA GLN A 508 -5.65 -0.10 6.65
C GLN A 508 -4.58 0.53 5.74
N LEU A 509 -4.53 0.18 4.46
CA LEU A 509 -3.59 0.79 3.51
C LEU A 509 -3.80 2.31 3.39
N ILE A 510 -5.05 2.77 3.31
CA ILE A 510 -5.37 4.20 3.28
C ILE A 510 -4.92 4.87 4.58
N GLN A 511 -5.17 4.26 5.75
CA GLN A 511 -4.72 4.76 7.04
C GLN A 511 -3.19 4.89 7.13
N ARG A 512 -2.45 3.88 6.66
CA ARG A 512 -0.99 3.90 6.71
C ARG A 512 -0.39 4.88 5.70
N MET A 513 -1.07 5.23 4.61
CA MET A 513 -0.50 6.03 3.52
C MET A 513 -1.02 7.48 3.42
N VAL A 514 -2.30 7.72 3.69
CA VAL A 514 -2.99 8.96 3.30
C VAL A 514 -3.62 9.69 4.49
N THR A 515 -4.55 9.05 5.20
CA THR A 515 -5.37 9.71 6.23
C THR A 515 -5.87 8.69 7.25
N SER A 516 -5.86 9.03 8.54
CA SER A 516 -6.36 8.15 9.62
C SER A 516 -7.88 7.93 9.54
N ASN A 517 -8.58 8.86 8.87
CA ASN A 517 -10.05 8.90 8.81
C ASN A 517 -10.53 9.01 7.35
N PRO A 518 -10.39 7.95 6.54
CA PRO A 518 -10.93 7.94 5.19
C PRO A 518 -12.46 7.99 5.21
N THR A 519 -13.08 8.67 4.24
CA THR A 519 -14.53 8.64 4.12
C THR A 519 -15.03 7.24 3.71
N PRO A 520 -16.28 6.85 4.05
CA PRO A 520 -16.87 5.60 3.57
C PRO A 520 -16.87 5.49 2.04
N ALA A 521 -17.07 6.61 1.33
CA ALA A 521 -16.99 6.64 -0.13
C ALA A 521 -15.59 6.26 -0.65
N TYR A 522 -14.54 6.79 -0.02
CA TYR A 522 -13.17 6.44 -0.38
C TYR A 522 -12.88 4.96 -0.13
N VAL A 523 -13.27 4.42 1.03
CA VAL A 523 -13.08 2.98 1.30
C VAL A 523 -13.86 2.12 0.29
N ASN A 524 -15.12 2.48 -0.01
CA ASN A 524 -15.95 1.77 -0.98
C ASN A 524 -15.31 1.72 -2.37
N ASP A 525 -14.82 2.85 -2.87
CA ASP A 525 -14.24 2.94 -4.22
C ASP A 525 -12.98 2.08 -4.33
N ILE A 526 -12.12 2.10 -3.31
CA ILE A 526 -10.90 1.28 -3.31
C ILE A 526 -11.22 -0.19 -3.05
N ALA A 527 -12.20 -0.51 -2.21
CA ALA A 527 -12.67 -1.89 -2.02
C ALA A 527 -13.24 -2.48 -3.32
N ASN A 528 -13.92 -1.66 -4.14
CA ASN A 528 -14.36 -2.08 -5.47
C ASN A 528 -13.17 -2.40 -6.39
N VAL A 529 -12.11 -1.59 -6.38
CA VAL A 529 -10.88 -1.90 -7.14
C VAL A 529 -10.19 -3.16 -6.62
N PHE A 530 -10.18 -3.37 -5.30
CA PHE A 530 -9.66 -4.61 -4.73
C PHE A 530 -10.47 -5.82 -5.20
N ASN A 531 -11.80 -5.72 -5.18
CA ASN A 531 -12.70 -6.80 -5.59
C ASN A 531 -12.62 -7.07 -7.10
N ASN A 532 -12.39 -6.03 -7.90
CA ASN A 532 -12.22 -6.11 -9.35
C ASN A 532 -11.44 -4.89 -9.87
N ASN A 533 -10.22 -5.10 -10.38
CA ASN A 533 -9.39 -4.06 -10.96
C ASN A 533 -9.84 -3.56 -12.36
N GLY A 534 -11.06 -3.91 -12.80
CA GLY A 534 -11.57 -3.63 -14.14
C GLY A 534 -11.27 -4.74 -15.16
N SER A 535 -10.47 -5.74 -14.79
CA SER A 535 -10.17 -6.93 -15.62
C SER A 535 -10.64 -8.24 -14.96
N ASN A 536 -11.61 -8.15 -14.03
CA ASN A 536 -12.10 -9.25 -13.19
C ASN A 536 -11.00 -9.91 -12.35
N GLN A 537 -9.96 -9.17 -11.99
CA GLN A 537 -8.90 -9.66 -11.13
C GLN A 537 -9.07 -9.05 -9.74
N ARG A 538 -9.26 -9.93 -8.75
CA ARG A 538 -9.39 -9.58 -7.36
C ARG A 538 -8.03 -9.58 -6.67
N GLY A 539 -7.81 -8.64 -5.76
CA GLY A 539 -6.61 -8.56 -4.92
C GLY A 539 -5.37 -8.04 -5.64
N ASP A 540 -5.52 -7.28 -6.72
CA ASP A 540 -4.40 -6.64 -7.41
C ASP A 540 -3.89 -5.41 -6.62
N ILE A 541 -2.85 -5.62 -5.81
CA ILE A 541 -2.28 -4.58 -4.93
C ILE A 541 -1.78 -3.38 -5.75
N LYS A 542 -1.25 -3.61 -6.95
CA LYS A 542 -0.74 -2.54 -7.84
C LYS A 542 -1.86 -1.58 -8.23
N SER A 543 -3.01 -2.11 -8.64
CA SER A 543 -4.19 -1.32 -8.98
C SER A 543 -4.80 -0.63 -7.75
N VAL A 544 -4.84 -1.31 -6.61
CA VAL A 544 -5.31 -0.74 -5.34
C VAL A 544 -4.45 0.46 -4.91
N VAL A 545 -3.12 0.34 -4.91
CA VAL A 545 -2.21 1.43 -4.53
C VAL A 545 -2.35 2.62 -5.48
N ARG A 546 -2.43 2.37 -6.80
CA ARG A 546 -2.70 3.43 -7.78
C ARG A 546 -4.01 4.15 -7.47
N ALA A 547 -5.09 3.41 -7.22
CA ALA A 547 -6.40 3.97 -6.93
C ALA A 547 -6.39 4.79 -5.62
N ILE A 548 -5.72 4.29 -4.57
CA ILE A 548 -5.56 5.03 -3.30
C ILE A 548 -4.91 6.39 -3.56
N LEU A 549 -3.75 6.41 -4.22
CA LEU A 549 -2.98 7.64 -4.40
C LEU A 549 -3.62 8.63 -5.39
N LEU A 550 -4.41 8.15 -6.34
CA LEU A 550 -5.11 8.99 -7.32
C LEU A 550 -6.51 9.45 -6.87
N HIS A 551 -7.04 8.88 -5.79
CA HIS A 551 -8.39 9.20 -5.33
C HIS A 551 -8.55 10.71 -5.03
N SER A 552 -9.75 11.23 -5.30
CA SER A 552 -10.05 12.66 -5.15
C SER A 552 -9.80 13.17 -3.72
N GLU A 553 -10.10 12.36 -2.70
CA GLU A 553 -9.84 12.68 -1.29
C GLU A 553 -8.34 12.81 -0.99
N ALA A 554 -7.50 11.97 -1.60
CA ALA A 554 -6.05 12.02 -1.42
C ALA A 554 -5.38 13.20 -2.14
N ARG A 555 -6.00 13.70 -3.22
CA ARG A 555 -5.39 14.70 -4.12
C ARG A 555 -5.99 16.10 -3.99
N SER A 556 -7.27 16.20 -3.64
CA SER A 556 -8.00 17.48 -3.60
C SER A 556 -7.52 18.39 -2.47
N ALA A 557 -7.37 19.69 -2.79
CA ALA A 557 -7.11 20.73 -1.79
C ALA A 557 -8.31 20.91 -0.84
N THR A 558 -9.54 20.74 -1.33
CA THR A 558 -10.76 20.83 -0.52
C THR A 558 -10.80 19.74 0.55
N ALA A 559 -10.39 18.52 0.19
CA ALA A 559 -10.27 17.42 1.14
C ALA A 559 -9.16 17.69 2.16
N ALA A 560 -7.97 18.12 1.70
CA ALA A 560 -6.84 18.46 2.57
C ALA A 560 -7.16 19.54 3.62
N ALA A 561 -8.05 20.48 3.25
CA ALA A 561 -8.48 21.57 4.11
C ALA A 561 -9.49 21.13 5.20
N GLN A 562 -10.11 19.95 5.08
CA GLN A 562 -11.00 19.44 6.12
C GLN A 562 -10.23 19.13 7.39
N ILE A 563 -10.78 19.51 8.55
CA ILE A 563 -10.12 19.31 9.85
C ILE A 563 -9.94 17.82 10.20
N SER A 564 -10.81 16.95 9.68
CA SER A 564 -10.75 15.49 9.86
C SER A 564 -9.75 14.80 8.93
N PHE A 565 -9.20 15.52 7.93
CA PHE A 565 -8.28 14.93 6.96
C PHE A 565 -6.83 14.99 7.45
N GLY A 566 -6.14 13.86 7.28
CA GLY A 566 -4.71 13.71 7.53
C GLY A 566 -4.44 12.61 8.55
N LYS A 567 -3.17 12.46 8.89
CA LYS A 567 -2.71 11.50 9.91
C LYS A 567 -1.52 12.07 10.68
N LEU A 568 -1.32 11.62 11.91
CA LEU A 568 -0.06 11.89 12.59
C LEU A 568 1.05 11.10 11.84
N ARG A 569 2.17 11.77 11.56
CA ARG A 569 3.36 11.12 11.01
C ARG A 569 3.91 10.17 12.06
N GLU A 570 4.05 8.90 11.69
CA GLU A 570 4.70 7.90 12.53
C GLU A 570 6.15 8.32 12.81
N PRO A 571 6.70 8.04 14.00
CA PRO A 571 8.04 8.50 14.33
C PRO A 571 9.13 8.03 13.36
N ILE A 572 9.08 6.78 12.89
CA ILE A 572 10.05 6.27 11.90
C ILE A 572 9.92 7.00 10.55
N ILE A 573 8.70 7.40 10.18
CA ILE A 573 8.45 8.18 8.96
C ILE A 573 9.04 9.58 9.11
N LYS A 574 8.91 10.23 10.28
CA LYS A 574 9.55 11.52 10.53
C LYS A 574 11.07 11.43 10.41
N PHE A 575 11.66 10.41 11.05
CA PHE A 575 13.10 10.16 11.00
C PHE A 575 13.61 10.03 9.56
N LEU A 576 13.00 9.13 8.77
CA LEU A 576 13.41 8.87 7.39
C LEU A 576 13.10 10.05 6.47
N GLN A 577 11.99 10.76 6.68
CA GLN A 577 11.63 11.93 5.89
C GLN A 577 12.69 13.00 6.00
N LEU A 578 13.11 13.31 7.24
CA LEU A 578 14.10 14.34 7.49
C LEU A 578 15.45 13.98 6.88
N HIS A 579 15.89 12.73 7.04
CA HIS A 579 17.14 12.27 6.44
C HIS A 579 17.11 12.34 4.90
N ARG A 580 16.00 11.91 4.28
CA ARG A 580 15.85 11.99 2.82
C ARG A 580 15.74 13.43 2.31
N ALA A 581 15.02 14.29 3.03
CA ALA A 581 14.85 15.69 2.67
C ALA A 581 16.18 16.43 2.52
N PHE A 582 17.17 16.07 3.35
CA PHE A 582 18.52 16.62 3.31
C PHE A 582 19.54 15.67 2.66
N GLY A 583 19.12 14.62 1.95
CA GLY A 583 20.03 13.70 1.25
C GLY A 583 21.09 13.07 2.15
N ALA A 584 20.73 12.76 3.40
CA ALA A 584 21.66 12.26 4.39
C ALA A 584 22.08 10.82 4.06
N THR A 585 23.40 10.60 3.92
CA THR A 585 23.98 9.30 3.57
C THR A 585 25.20 9.01 4.43
N ALA A 586 25.51 7.72 4.61
CA ALA A 586 26.79 7.25 5.14
C ALA A 586 27.71 6.91 3.97
N SER A 587 28.94 7.46 3.93
CA SER A 587 29.86 7.25 2.80
C SER A 587 30.37 5.81 2.68
N SER A 588 30.36 5.05 3.77
CA SER A 588 30.59 3.60 3.78
C SER A 588 29.45 2.80 3.14
N GLY A 589 28.27 3.39 3.00
CA GLY A 589 27.04 2.68 2.66
C GLY A 589 26.53 1.77 3.78
N TYR A 590 27.09 1.84 4.99
CA TYR A 590 26.65 1.11 6.18
C TYR A 590 25.96 2.08 7.17
N TYR A 591 24.69 1.81 7.47
CA TYR A 591 23.88 2.67 8.34
C TYR A 591 23.85 2.12 9.78
N ASP A 592 24.81 2.57 10.58
CA ASP A 592 25.00 2.13 11.97
C ASP A 592 24.02 2.80 12.94
N ILE A 593 22.72 2.70 12.66
CA ILE A 593 21.68 3.30 13.49
C ILE A 593 21.32 2.30 14.59
N TRP A 594 21.58 2.70 15.84
CA TRP A 594 21.23 1.90 17.02
C TRP A 594 19.70 1.82 17.23
N ASP A 595 19.28 1.12 18.27
CA ASP A 595 17.85 1.06 18.61
C ASP A 595 17.32 2.43 19.06
N ILE A 596 16.50 3.04 18.21
CA ILE A 596 15.87 4.35 18.43
C ILE A 596 14.43 4.23 18.97
N GLY A 597 14.02 3.04 19.44
CA GLY A 597 12.67 2.73 19.88
C GLY A 597 12.29 3.27 21.26
N GLY A 598 13.29 3.71 22.05
CA GLY A 598 13.06 4.35 23.34
C GLY A 598 12.31 5.68 23.22
N VAL A 599 11.52 6.02 24.24
CA VAL A 599 10.72 7.26 24.27
C VAL A 599 11.59 8.51 24.39
N GLU A 600 12.81 8.38 24.89
CA GLU A 600 13.84 9.40 24.91
C GLU A 600 14.50 9.63 23.53
N ASN A 601 14.23 8.74 22.56
CA ASN A 601 14.74 8.78 21.19
C ASN A 601 13.59 9.04 20.19
N VAL A 602 13.43 8.19 19.18
CA VAL A 602 12.38 8.31 18.16
C VAL A 602 11.08 7.64 18.60
N GLY A 603 11.12 6.69 19.54
CA GLY A 603 9.91 5.99 20.02
C GLY A 603 9.40 4.91 19.06
N GLN A 604 10.12 4.62 17.98
CA GLN A 604 9.80 3.56 17.02
C GLN A 604 11.05 3.13 16.25
N SER A 605 11.57 1.92 16.52
CA SER A 605 12.63 1.29 15.72
C SER A 605 12.04 0.39 14.66
N PRO A 606 12.53 0.37 13.42
CA PRO A 606 12.01 -0.53 12.39
C PRO A 606 12.17 -2.01 12.78
N LEU A 607 11.25 -2.86 12.32
CA LEU A 607 11.25 -4.31 12.54
C LEU A 607 11.08 -4.77 14.00
N LYS A 608 10.91 -3.84 14.94
CA LYS A 608 10.77 -4.09 16.39
C LYS A 608 9.35 -3.84 16.89
N ALA A 609 8.35 -4.32 16.16
CA ALA A 609 6.97 -4.25 16.61
C ALA A 609 6.84 -4.95 17.98
N PRO A 610 6.20 -4.33 18.99
CA PRO A 610 6.12 -4.90 20.33
C PRO A 610 5.23 -6.16 20.41
N SER A 611 4.34 -6.35 19.43
CA SER A 611 3.46 -7.51 19.35
C SER A 611 2.98 -7.75 17.91
N VAL A 612 2.21 -8.81 17.72
CA VAL A 612 1.47 -9.12 16.47
C VAL A 612 0.50 -7.99 16.06
N PHE A 613 0.05 -7.16 17.01
CA PHE A 613 -0.79 -5.97 16.75
C PHE A 613 0.02 -4.76 16.24
N ASN A 614 1.31 -4.94 15.95
CA ASN A 614 2.22 -3.88 15.53
C ASN A 614 2.46 -2.84 16.67
N TYR A 615 2.96 -1.64 16.34
CA TYR A 615 3.18 -0.56 17.30
C TYR A 615 1.88 0.08 17.82
N TYR A 616 0.82 0.07 17.00
CA TYR A 616 -0.46 0.70 17.32
C TYR A 616 -1.62 0.07 16.53
N HIS A 617 -2.80 0.09 17.12
CA HIS A 617 -4.03 -0.47 16.62
C HIS A 617 -4.67 0.46 15.57
N PRO A 618 -5.18 -0.10 14.45
CA PRO A 618 -5.80 0.69 13.37
C PRO A 618 -7.10 1.40 13.79
N ASP A 619 -7.73 0.96 14.87
CA ASP A 619 -8.97 1.53 15.41
C ASP A 619 -8.74 2.42 16.65
N PHE A 620 -7.48 2.65 17.04
CA PHE A 620 -7.19 3.46 18.23
C PHE A 620 -7.69 4.91 18.07
N ALA A 621 -8.35 5.40 19.11
CA ALA A 621 -8.77 6.78 19.25
C ALA A 621 -8.30 7.32 20.61
N PRO A 622 -7.57 8.45 20.65
CA PRO A 622 -7.23 9.13 21.89
C PRO A 622 -8.45 9.43 22.77
N SER A 623 -8.25 9.41 24.08
CA SER A 623 -9.27 9.83 25.05
C SER A 623 -9.63 11.32 24.86
N GLY A 624 -10.93 11.62 24.79
CA GLY A 624 -11.46 12.98 24.64
C GLY A 624 -12.45 13.09 23.48
N ALA A 625 -12.96 14.30 23.24
CA ALA A 625 -13.89 14.56 22.15
C ALA A 625 -13.17 14.54 20.78
N MET A 626 -12.89 13.34 20.26
CA MET A 626 -12.44 13.10 18.89
C MET A 626 -13.66 12.96 17.98
N THR A 627 -14.51 13.99 17.92
CA THR A 627 -15.72 13.98 17.09
C THR A 627 -15.72 15.14 16.13
N TYR A 628 -15.97 14.88 14.85
CA TYR A 628 -16.32 15.93 13.88
C TYR A 628 -17.81 15.83 13.57
N GLY A 629 -18.60 16.71 14.20
CA GLY A 629 -20.05 16.54 14.24
C GLY A 629 -20.42 15.26 15.00
N ALA A 630 -21.12 14.33 14.33
CA ALA A 630 -21.51 13.03 14.89
C ALA A 630 -20.51 11.90 14.59
N LEU A 631 -19.42 12.17 13.85
CA LEU A 631 -18.47 11.13 13.42
C LEU A 631 -17.38 10.91 14.47
N PRO A 632 -17.22 9.69 15.03
CA PRO A 632 -16.06 9.36 15.85
C PRO A 632 -14.82 9.28 14.95
N LEU A 633 -13.80 10.07 15.27
CA LEU A 633 -12.52 10.08 14.59
C LEU A 633 -11.54 9.14 15.29
N GLN A 634 -10.70 8.50 14.48
CA GLN A 634 -9.58 7.68 14.90
C GLN A 634 -8.27 8.45 14.77
N GLY A 635 -7.27 8.02 15.51
CA GLY A 635 -5.91 8.52 15.42
C GLY A 635 -4.93 7.43 15.79
N PRO A 636 -4.77 6.38 14.96
CA PRO A 636 -4.01 5.18 15.30
C PRO A 636 -2.61 5.48 15.85
N GLU A 637 -1.88 6.37 15.17
CA GLU A 637 -0.50 6.70 15.50
C GLU A 637 -0.34 7.44 16.84
N PHE A 638 -1.44 7.96 17.41
CA PHE A 638 -1.41 8.60 18.73
C PHE A 638 -1.24 7.58 19.87
N GLU A 639 -1.45 6.29 19.65
CA GLU A 639 -1.27 5.25 20.69
C GLU A 639 0.17 5.21 21.20
N ILE A 640 1.14 5.53 20.33
CA ILE A 640 2.58 5.60 20.66
C ILE A 640 3.08 7.04 20.84
N ALA A 641 2.18 8.02 20.79
CA ALA A 641 2.51 9.42 21.01
C ALA A 641 2.20 9.81 22.47
N SER A 642 3.26 10.08 23.24
CA SER A 642 3.18 10.52 24.63
C SER A 642 3.92 11.85 24.80
N THR A 643 3.71 12.53 25.92
CA THR A 643 4.49 13.73 26.26
C THR A 643 5.99 13.43 26.28
N SER A 644 6.39 12.24 26.76
CA SER A 644 7.78 11.79 26.79
C SER A 644 8.32 11.54 25.38
N SER A 645 7.58 10.87 24.50
CA SER A 645 8.06 10.60 23.14
C SER A 645 8.11 11.86 22.26
N VAL A 646 7.24 12.84 22.50
CA VAL A 646 7.32 14.16 21.84
C VAL A 646 8.57 14.91 22.30
N ALA A 647 8.87 14.93 23.61
CA ALA A 647 10.07 15.58 24.14
C ALA A 647 11.35 14.86 23.71
N GLY A 648 11.39 13.52 23.77
CA GLY A 648 12.53 12.72 23.34
C GLY A 648 12.81 12.89 21.84
N PHE A 649 11.78 12.86 21.00
CA PHE A 649 11.95 13.13 19.56
C PHE A 649 12.52 14.54 19.34
N ALA A 650 12.09 15.52 20.15
CA ALA A 650 12.60 16.86 20.03
C ALA A 650 14.11 16.92 20.29
N ASP A 651 14.56 16.38 21.42
CA ASP A 651 15.99 16.31 21.78
C ASP A 651 16.80 15.49 20.77
N PHE A 652 16.25 14.38 20.30
CA PHE A 652 16.85 13.50 19.30
C PHE A 652 17.17 14.24 18.01
N VAL A 653 16.22 15.01 17.46
CA VAL A 653 16.35 15.71 16.15
C VAL A 653 17.55 16.66 16.13
N LYS A 654 17.92 17.24 17.28
CA LYS A 654 19.04 18.18 17.38
C LYS A 654 20.33 17.55 16.86
N TRP A 655 20.58 16.32 17.28
CA TRP A 655 21.78 15.58 16.93
C TRP A 655 21.52 14.66 15.76
N GLY A 656 20.45 13.88 15.82
CA GLY A 656 20.12 12.87 14.82
C GLY A 656 19.70 13.40 13.45
N VAL A 657 19.38 14.70 13.31
CA VAL A 657 18.99 15.28 12.01
C VAL A 657 19.76 16.55 11.72
N ILE A 658 19.77 17.53 12.64
CA ILE A 658 20.39 18.84 12.37
C ILE A 658 21.92 18.74 12.41
N GLY A 659 22.47 18.07 13.43
CA GLY A 659 23.91 17.86 13.58
C GLY A 659 24.48 16.72 12.72
N GLY A 660 23.65 15.72 12.41
CA GLY A 660 24.04 14.47 11.75
C GLY A 660 24.03 13.29 12.71
N PHE A 661 23.47 12.16 12.26
CA PHE A 661 23.33 10.96 13.08
C PHE A 661 24.64 10.17 13.10
N ASN A 662 25.01 9.61 14.26
CA ASN A 662 26.37 9.14 14.56
C ASN A 662 27.41 10.26 14.38
N TYR A 663 27.08 11.47 14.85
CA TYR A 663 28.01 12.60 14.83
C TYR A 663 29.41 12.14 15.29
N PRO A 664 30.46 12.38 14.50
CA PRO A 664 31.75 11.77 14.75
C PRO A 664 32.38 12.38 16.00
N ASP A 665 32.26 11.70 17.15
CA ASP A 665 33.01 12.01 18.37
C ASP A 665 34.47 11.58 18.20
N ILE A 666 35.22 12.38 17.44
CA ILE A 666 36.66 12.22 17.24
C ILE A 666 37.36 12.76 18.48
N LYS A 667 38.04 11.87 19.22
CA LYS A 667 38.77 12.21 20.43
C LYS A 667 40.23 12.48 20.10
N ALA A 668 40.85 13.39 20.84
CA ALA A 668 42.29 13.59 20.76
C ALA A 668 43.01 12.28 21.09
N GLY A 669 43.84 11.79 20.18
CA GLY A 669 44.52 10.49 20.29
C GLY A 669 43.84 9.33 19.57
N ASP A 670 42.66 9.53 18.94
CA ASP A 670 42.12 8.55 17.99
C ASP A 670 43.11 8.36 16.82
N SER A 671 43.38 7.11 16.43
CA SER A 671 44.21 6.82 15.26
C SER A 671 43.51 7.26 13.96
N ASP A 672 44.27 7.54 12.92
CA ASP A 672 43.73 7.92 11.61
C ASP A 672 42.74 6.87 11.05
N GLU A 673 42.98 5.59 11.35
CA GLU A 673 42.08 4.49 11.00
C GLU A 673 40.73 4.60 11.72
N VAL A 674 40.73 4.86 13.03
CA VAL A 674 39.51 5.04 13.83
C VAL A 674 38.74 6.29 13.38
N VAL A 675 39.45 7.38 13.11
CA VAL A 675 38.84 8.62 12.59
C VAL A 675 38.18 8.36 11.24
N THR A 676 38.87 7.68 10.33
CA THR A 676 38.36 7.31 9.01
C THR A 676 37.12 6.43 9.13
N PHE A 677 37.17 5.41 10.01
CA PHE A 677 36.05 4.52 10.28
C PHE A 677 34.82 5.27 10.81
N LYS A 678 34.97 6.13 11.82
CA LYS A 678 33.88 6.94 12.40
C LYS A 678 33.25 7.86 11.35
N ARG A 679 34.07 8.55 10.55
CA ARG A 679 33.59 9.43 9.48
C ARG A 679 32.85 8.67 8.39
N ALA A 680 33.27 7.45 8.07
CA ALA A 680 32.63 6.65 7.02
C ALA A 680 31.21 6.19 7.39
N ARG A 681 30.89 6.08 8.68
CA ARG A 681 29.56 5.67 9.20
C ARG A 681 28.67 6.82 9.66
N HIS A 682 29.21 8.04 9.68
CA HIS A 682 28.43 9.24 10.00
C HIS A 682 27.39 9.50 8.91
N ILE A 683 26.14 9.73 9.32
CA ILE A 683 25.03 10.06 8.44
C ILE A 683 24.90 11.58 8.42
N ALA A 684 25.44 12.19 7.38
CA ALA A 684 25.58 13.64 7.29
C ALA A 684 24.45 14.27 6.44
N PRO A 685 23.62 15.18 6.99
CA PRO A 685 22.65 15.93 6.20
C PRO A 685 23.38 16.92 5.28
N ASN A 686 22.88 17.08 4.05
CA ASN A 686 23.37 18.06 3.10
C ASN A 686 22.64 19.41 3.28
N HIS A 687 23.23 20.28 4.10
CA HIS A 687 22.76 21.65 4.28
C HIS A 687 23.40 22.68 3.34
N ALA A 688 24.23 22.24 2.38
CA ALA A 688 24.94 23.15 1.48
C ALA A 688 24.01 24.13 0.74
N PRO A 689 22.82 23.73 0.22
CA PRO A 689 21.90 24.66 -0.44
C PRO A 689 21.44 25.84 0.44
N TYR A 690 21.47 25.67 1.76
CA TYR A 690 21.04 26.68 2.73
C TYR A 690 22.20 27.53 3.25
N LEU A 691 23.40 26.94 3.35
CA LEU A 691 24.54 27.52 4.08
C LEU A 691 25.67 28.04 3.18
N SER A 692 25.78 27.53 1.95
CA SER A 692 26.91 27.82 1.06
C SER A 692 26.48 27.97 -0.41
N GLY A 693 27.43 28.34 -1.28
CA GLY A 693 27.18 28.66 -2.68
C GLY A 693 27.00 30.17 -2.94
N ALA A 694 26.65 30.51 -4.18
CA ALA A 694 26.53 31.91 -4.62
C ALA A 694 25.32 32.63 -4.02
N THR A 695 24.23 31.90 -3.71
CA THR A 695 22.98 32.42 -3.15
C THR A 695 22.41 31.49 -2.08
N PRO A 696 23.07 31.39 -0.90
CA PRO A 696 22.60 30.52 0.20
C PRO A 696 21.19 30.93 0.67
N LEU A 697 20.26 29.98 0.79
CA LEU A 697 18.88 30.29 1.19
C LEU A 697 18.79 30.97 2.56
N ALA A 698 19.71 30.69 3.49
CA ALA A 698 19.71 31.30 4.82
C ALA A 698 20.02 32.82 4.83
N ASP A 699 20.50 33.38 3.71
CA ASP A 699 20.65 34.83 3.57
C ASP A 699 19.29 35.52 3.38
N ASN A 700 18.27 34.79 2.90
CA ASN A 700 16.92 35.29 2.68
C ASN A 700 15.90 34.52 3.56
N PRO A 701 15.50 35.06 4.72
CA PRO A 701 14.54 34.43 5.63
C PRO A 701 13.25 33.93 4.97
N THR A 702 12.70 34.69 4.03
CA THR A 702 11.48 34.30 3.30
C THR A 702 11.73 33.11 2.40
N ALA A 703 12.83 33.11 1.65
CA ALA A 703 13.17 32.00 0.76
C ALA A 703 13.49 30.72 1.56
N LEU A 704 14.25 30.85 2.65
CA LEU A 704 14.54 29.75 3.58
C LEU A 704 13.25 29.09 4.10
N VAL A 705 12.33 29.88 4.65
CA VAL A 705 11.08 29.36 5.22
C VAL A 705 10.18 28.76 4.13
N ASN A 706 10.09 29.39 2.95
CA ASN A 706 9.30 28.85 1.84
C ASN A 706 9.82 27.50 1.32
N ASP A 707 11.14 27.33 1.24
CA ASP A 707 11.74 26.07 0.79
C ASP A 707 11.50 24.94 1.81
N LEU A 708 11.74 25.21 3.10
CA LEU A 708 11.50 24.24 4.18
C LEU A 708 10.02 23.89 4.34
N ASP A 709 9.11 24.86 4.15
CA ASP A 709 7.66 24.64 4.15
C ASP A 709 7.23 23.68 3.04
N LEU A 710 7.73 23.89 1.81
CA LEU A 710 7.48 22.99 0.69
C LEU A 710 8.06 21.59 0.95
N LEU A 711 9.32 21.52 1.39
CA LEU A 711 10.07 20.28 1.55
C LEU A 711 9.48 19.40 2.66
N LEU A 712 9.18 19.98 3.83
CA LEU A 712 8.81 19.23 5.03
C LEU A 712 7.30 19.09 5.20
N THR A 713 6.52 20.08 4.74
CA THR A 713 5.07 20.13 5.00
C THR A 713 4.21 20.21 3.74
N ALA A 714 4.81 20.29 2.56
CA ALA A 714 4.11 20.50 1.30
C ALA A 714 3.26 21.80 1.32
N ASN A 715 3.85 22.92 1.79
CA ASN A 715 3.19 24.22 1.90
C ASN A 715 1.95 24.22 2.80
N ASN A 716 1.98 23.48 3.90
CA ASN A 716 0.88 23.39 4.86
C ASN A 716 1.15 24.12 6.19
N LEU A 717 2.28 24.84 6.32
CA LEU A 717 2.47 25.73 7.47
C LEU A 717 1.36 26.78 7.51
N LYS A 718 0.76 26.97 8.69
CA LYS A 718 -0.26 28.00 8.88
C LYS A 718 0.32 29.38 8.59
N PRO A 719 -0.42 30.29 7.92
CA PRO A 719 0.10 31.60 7.51
C PRO A 719 0.72 32.41 8.65
N GLY A 720 0.07 32.43 9.83
CA GLY A 720 0.58 33.13 11.01
C GLY A 720 1.89 32.52 11.56
N PHE A 721 1.97 31.18 11.61
CA PHE A 721 3.19 30.50 12.05
C PHE A 721 4.34 30.74 11.06
N LYS A 722 4.06 30.65 9.75
CA LYS A 722 5.01 30.95 8.69
C LYS A 722 5.56 32.38 8.77
N ALA A 723 4.70 33.38 9.00
CA ALA A 723 5.13 34.77 9.20
C ALA A 723 6.05 34.92 10.42
N ASN A 724 5.73 34.25 11.53
CA ASN A 724 6.57 34.25 12.73
C ASN A 724 7.95 33.63 12.49
N LEU A 725 8.04 32.56 11.71
CA LEU A 725 9.32 31.94 11.34
C LEU A 725 10.19 32.88 10.49
N ILE A 726 9.60 33.59 9.53
CA ILE A 726 10.30 34.57 8.69
C ILE A 726 10.84 35.71 9.56
N ALA A 727 10.01 36.26 10.44
CA ALA A 727 10.41 37.32 11.36
C ALA A 727 11.53 36.85 12.31
N MET A 728 11.42 35.64 12.88
CA MET A 728 12.44 35.04 13.73
C MET A 728 13.78 34.91 12.98
N ALA A 729 13.78 34.33 11.79
CA ALA A 729 15.01 34.17 11.01
C ALA A 729 15.63 35.52 10.59
N GLY A 730 14.79 36.51 10.25
CA GLY A 730 15.24 37.86 9.95
C GLY A 730 15.87 38.58 11.14
N GLY A 731 15.39 38.31 12.36
CA GLY A 731 15.94 38.87 13.60
C GLY A 731 17.27 38.26 14.05
N ILE A 732 17.68 37.10 13.50
CA ILE A 732 18.97 36.48 13.82
C ILE A 732 20.07 37.19 13.03
N THR A 733 20.93 37.91 13.74
CA THR A 733 22.11 38.59 13.20
C THR A 733 23.39 38.21 13.95
N ARG A 734 24.48 37.93 13.23
CA ARG A 734 25.82 37.66 13.79
C ARG A 734 26.89 38.43 13.04
N SER A 735 28.03 38.67 13.69
CA SER A 735 29.20 39.26 13.06
C SER A 735 29.84 38.34 12.03
N ASP A 736 29.81 37.02 12.27
CA ASP A 736 30.19 36.02 11.27
C ASP A 736 28.94 35.60 10.47
N ILE A 737 28.99 35.81 9.16
CA ILE A 737 27.91 35.46 8.24
C ILE A 737 27.63 33.95 8.21
N ASN A 738 28.66 33.11 8.38
CA ASN A 738 28.48 31.66 8.39
C ASN A 738 27.76 31.20 9.65
N GLU A 739 28.10 31.77 10.81
CA GLU A 739 27.39 31.55 12.06
C GLU A 739 25.94 32.03 11.97
N GLN A 740 25.70 33.20 11.36
CA GLN A 740 24.35 33.72 11.12
C GLN A 740 23.51 32.75 10.29
N ARG A 741 24.06 32.24 9.17
CA ARG A 741 23.38 31.28 8.28
C ARG A 741 23.03 29.99 9.02
N GLN A 742 23.99 29.44 9.78
CA GLN A 742 23.79 28.22 10.57
C GLN A 742 22.67 28.38 11.60
N GLN A 743 22.68 29.49 12.35
CA GLN A 743 21.66 29.74 13.37
C GLN A 743 20.28 30.00 12.78
N ARG A 744 20.18 30.68 11.64
CA ARG A 744 18.92 30.85 10.92
C ARG A 744 18.32 29.52 10.46
N LEU A 745 19.11 28.69 9.78
CA LEU A 745 18.67 27.37 9.34
C LEU A 745 18.23 26.51 10.54
N ALA A 746 19.09 26.40 11.56
CA ALA A 746 18.82 25.57 12.73
C ALA A 746 17.55 26.03 13.47
N ALA A 747 17.37 27.34 13.66
CA ALA A 747 16.19 27.87 14.34
C ALA A 747 14.90 27.60 13.57
N VAL A 748 14.86 27.88 12.26
CA VAL A 748 13.66 27.64 11.44
C VAL A 748 13.34 26.15 11.37
N LEU A 749 14.35 25.32 11.07
CA LEU A 749 14.20 23.88 10.95
C LEU A 749 13.68 23.26 12.25
N TRP A 750 14.28 23.64 13.38
CA TRP A 750 13.85 23.18 14.70
C TRP A 750 12.38 23.52 14.97
N GLN A 751 11.97 24.78 14.75
CA GLN A 751 10.59 25.19 15.00
C GLN A 751 9.59 24.47 14.11
N ILE A 752 9.92 24.23 12.84
CA ILE A 752 9.06 23.47 11.93
C ILE A 752 8.90 22.03 12.44
N ILE A 753 9.99 21.33 12.76
CA ILE A 753 9.94 19.90 13.14
C ILE A 753 9.14 19.66 14.43
N GLN A 754 9.14 20.59 15.37
CA GLN A 754 8.32 20.47 16.59
C GLN A 754 6.87 20.93 16.43
N SER A 755 6.51 21.50 15.28
CA SER A 755 5.17 22.05 15.08
C SER A 755 4.13 20.96 14.80
N ALA A 756 2.88 21.22 15.20
CA ALA A 756 1.74 20.38 14.79
C ALA A 756 1.56 20.36 13.26
N ASP A 757 1.93 21.44 12.57
CA ASP A 757 1.84 21.56 11.11
C ASP A 757 2.81 20.58 10.40
N TYR A 758 3.94 20.23 11.03
CA TYR A 758 4.82 19.13 10.61
C TYR A 758 4.44 17.77 11.22
N ALA A 759 3.86 17.73 12.43
CA ALA A 759 3.46 16.45 13.01
C ALA A 759 2.33 15.79 12.19
N ILE A 760 1.38 16.59 11.68
CA ILE A 760 0.23 16.11 10.90
C ILE A 760 0.54 16.13 9.41
N GLN A 761 0.47 14.96 8.78
CA GLN A 761 0.56 14.79 7.34
C GLN A 761 -0.80 15.05 6.70
N ARG A 762 -0.84 15.97 5.72
CA ARG A 762 -2.06 16.36 4.98
C ARG A 762 -1.84 16.23 3.48
#